data_AF-A0A7S3W6P6-F1
#
_entry.id   AF-A0A7S3W6P6-F1
#
_cell.length_a   1.000
_cell.length_b   1.000
_cell.length_c   1.000
_cell.angle_alpha   90.00
_cell.angle_beta   90.00
_cell.angle_gamma   90.00
#
_symmetry.space_group_name_H-M   'P 1'
#
loop_
_entity.id
_entity.type
_entity.pdbx_description
1 polymer ?
#
loop_
_entity_poly.entity_id
_entity_poly.type
_entity_poly.pdbx_seq_one_letter_code
_entity_poly.pdbx_strand_id
1 'polypeptide(L)'
;MRDPCSWAAGEAPEEVSARISRLAWNPSSAACREATGVVLVPTIPKGLNNFRLRLVQDIAASVLARAAVALPVYVASRRNCGYDAHCYQDYAPSVRLWRVFDRNATLAALDAAGVCAIDGHPVAVTLASRPFRSLQQTPRWFEHTSCHLPVLAPEATAVNMPIAASVLEERWRAGTIRAPPSRFGLHEQVALWSWSRAHMCCTLLIPDTQRSLRLVRQVNSALVTLADTQALADSAEAAIAPAAAAPGAYVSVHWRGESDFTGSQHALSVRKYTQAMAVAFGRAVESCGAACGSPARVLVLGVGWDGPALAGLRSRLLNASVESAPRSLLHHPSVQGAAFYSKETLLARAAPGWAASFGGFDDAVGQLDFELGVRSARFVGTGFSSFSLAIYLARTARSVPSASSLPGAYGDSIYNGAWAAAAHGGASEMADVDVSDRLGAIFRIHLTPEDGRNTRAEAVDPCKALLKAHPRFRELDRPRLGACPRVPFVLGQNHPAASARPPDRCDTLAPRFRFEPALDHPERHGHDCALSVFTAIMGGYYDRAPVYDGEFRAKLRAHERASFGRPSSCWFLFTDEPTLPTLARDLSLHSRVDNPFASRVLRRRTDMLRVGQVWKVVTLKAGMLPHGAGDAVQNSRVVKMLSHCVLRHSRYLLYMDAKLTLTKPAAVWAAVYAMASYAPPWVDGSAALGGPAAVPAWIAPRHRTRTTAAQEIACIYTIGKASAGVFAQWREFVRRGYRPRKGSLIEGEWHLRDGTALEAVRLGERWYEEFMRWRSAHQRDQISFDYVAWRLGMLPPAANASCNTTKRRVYQFADDAAVELVRSLKWSHHLSGSGVGSRPFQVQSHPRAHRRPGYPHACTTLDRRHPFRSVLSKEQHGARRFAAGSLLQPAA
;
A
#
# COMPACT_ATOMS: atom_id res chain seq x y z
N MET A 1 -7.60 30.47 50.37
CA MET A 1 -8.31 30.21 49.09
C MET A 1 -8.85 28.79 49.16
N ARG A 2 -10.17 28.58 48.98
CA ARG A 2 -10.79 27.24 49.04
C ARG A 2 -10.35 26.40 47.82
N ASP A 3 -10.16 25.10 48.03
CA ASP A 3 -9.80 24.14 46.99
C ASP A 3 -10.83 24.20 45.84
N PRO A 4 -10.42 24.47 44.58
CA PRO A 4 -11.33 24.57 43.45
C PRO A 4 -12.18 23.32 43.22
N CYS A 5 -11.79 22.14 43.68
CA CYS A 5 -12.58 20.91 43.49
C CYS A 5 -13.66 20.66 44.57
N SER A 6 -13.80 21.56 45.56
CA SER A 6 -14.77 21.41 46.66
C SER A 6 -16.26 21.52 46.26
N TRP A 7 -16.60 21.96 45.05
CA TRP A 7 -18.00 22.04 44.59
C TRP A 7 -18.57 20.72 44.07
N ALA A 8 -17.72 19.77 43.65
CA ALA A 8 -18.17 18.40 43.36
C ALA A 8 -18.39 17.57 44.65
N ALA A 9 -17.90 18.05 45.79
CA ALA A 9 -18.09 17.41 47.09
C ALA A 9 -19.45 17.76 47.75
N GLY A 10 -20.28 18.59 47.11
CA GLY A 10 -21.60 19.00 47.63
C GLY A 10 -22.78 18.19 47.10
N GLU A 11 -22.67 17.57 45.91
CA GLU A 11 -23.66 16.61 45.44
C GLU A 11 -23.27 15.21 45.94
N ALA A 12 -24.16 14.54 46.66
CA ALA A 12 -23.92 13.18 47.13
C ALA A 12 -23.63 12.27 45.90
N PRO A 13 -22.67 11.32 45.97
CA PRO A 13 -22.40 10.36 44.90
C PRO A 13 -23.66 9.63 44.39
N GLU A 14 -24.66 9.48 45.24
CA GLU A 14 -25.99 8.92 44.96
C GLU A 14 -26.82 9.76 43.98
N GLU A 15 -26.68 11.09 43.99
CA GLU A 15 -27.42 11.98 43.10
C GLU A 15 -26.82 11.99 41.68
N VAL A 16 -25.49 11.93 41.60
CA VAL A 16 -24.76 11.72 40.34
C VAL A 16 -25.07 10.32 39.77
N SER A 17 -25.12 9.29 40.63
CA SER A 17 -25.58 7.94 40.28
C SER A 17 -26.98 7.94 39.69
N ALA A 18 -27.95 8.51 40.40
CA ALA A 18 -29.34 8.56 39.97
C ALA A 18 -29.50 9.35 38.66
N ARG A 19 -28.63 10.32 38.38
CA ARG A 19 -28.57 11.01 37.07
C ARG A 19 -27.93 10.17 35.97
N ILE A 20 -26.89 9.38 36.27
CA ILE A 20 -26.27 8.43 35.32
C ILE A 20 -27.24 7.30 34.95
N SER A 21 -27.96 6.73 35.92
CA SER A 21 -29.00 5.72 35.66
C SER A 21 -30.19 6.27 34.87
N ARG A 22 -30.36 7.60 34.85
CA ARG A 22 -31.35 8.32 34.03
C ARG A 22 -30.79 8.79 32.68
N LEU A 23 -29.58 8.38 32.30
CA LEU A 23 -29.06 8.69 30.97
C LEU A 23 -30.02 8.15 29.92
N ALA A 24 -30.39 9.02 28.99
CA ALA A 24 -31.18 8.67 27.82
C ALA A 24 -30.31 7.88 26.84
N TRP A 25 -29.88 6.68 27.22
CA TRP A 25 -29.41 5.68 26.27
C TRP A 25 -30.62 4.96 25.68
N ASN A 26 -30.53 4.54 24.42
CA ASN A 26 -31.61 3.81 23.78
C ASN A 26 -31.47 2.31 24.11
N PRO A 27 -32.25 1.73 25.05
CA PRO A 27 -32.12 0.32 25.42
C PRO A 27 -32.49 -0.62 24.26
N SER A 28 -33.25 -0.14 23.26
CA SER A 28 -33.58 -0.92 22.07
C SER A 28 -32.38 -1.06 21.11
N SER A 29 -31.38 -0.20 21.21
CA SER A 29 -30.15 -0.29 20.41
C SER A 29 -29.35 -1.55 20.78
N ALA A 30 -29.09 -2.39 19.77
CA ALA A 30 -28.23 -3.56 19.94
C ALA A 30 -26.81 -3.17 20.38
N ALA A 31 -26.29 -2.06 19.85
CA ALA A 31 -24.97 -1.54 20.22
C ALA A 31 -24.91 -1.17 21.71
N CYS A 32 -26.00 -0.63 22.28
CA CYS A 32 -26.03 -0.28 23.70
C CYS A 32 -26.09 -1.47 24.63
N ARG A 33 -26.76 -2.57 24.24
CA ARG A 33 -26.80 -3.80 25.05
C ARG A 33 -25.43 -4.48 25.16
N GLU A 34 -24.56 -4.27 24.18
CA GLU A 34 -23.21 -4.84 24.16
C GLU A 34 -22.14 -3.92 24.75
N ALA A 35 -22.51 -2.70 25.15
CA ALA A 35 -21.56 -1.74 25.68
C ALA A 35 -21.06 -2.18 27.07
N THR A 36 -19.74 -2.24 27.22
CA THR A 36 -19.05 -2.67 28.45
C THR A 36 -18.60 -1.51 29.34
N GLY A 37 -18.92 -0.28 28.93
CA GLY A 37 -18.55 0.95 29.63
C GLY A 37 -18.84 2.19 28.79
N VAL A 38 -18.55 3.38 29.31
CA VAL A 38 -18.85 4.67 28.68
C VAL A 38 -17.59 5.52 28.51
N VAL A 39 -17.33 5.92 27.28
CA VAL A 39 -16.28 6.88 26.92
C VAL A 39 -16.86 8.29 26.83
N LEU A 40 -16.28 9.22 27.57
CA LEU A 40 -16.54 10.65 27.45
C LEU A 40 -15.67 11.28 26.36
N VAL A 41 -16.31 11.95 25.41
CA VAL A 41 -15.60 12.83 24.46
C VAL A 41 -15.43 14.21 25.09
N PRO A 42 -14.20 14.69 25.32
CA PRO A 42 -13.99 16.00 25.92
C PRO A 42 -14.24 17.11 24.89
N THR A 43 -14.81 18.23 25.34
CA THR A 43 -14.77 19.48 24.58
C THR A 43 -13.32 19.95 24.46
N ILE A 44 -12.83 20.16 23.22
CA ILE A 44 -11.46 20.62 22.98
C ILE A 44 -11.47 22.10 22.57
N PRO A 45 -10.54 22.94 23.06
CA PRO A 45 -10.43 24.35 22.68
C PRO A 45 -9.74 24.49 21.31
N LYS A 46 -10.37 23.97 20.26
CA LYS A 46 -9.93 24.07 18.87
C LYS A 46 -11.14 24.33 17.98
N GLY A 47 -10.89 24.85 16.78
CA GLY A 47 -11.93 25.08 15.80
C GLY A 47 -12.77 23.83 15.53
N LEU A 48 -14.04 24.03 15.25
CA LEU A 48 -15.06 22.98 15.22
C LEU A 48 -14.73 21.83 14.26
N ASN A 49 -14.00 22.11 13.17
CA ASN A 49 -13.55 21.08 12.23
C ASN A 49 -12.49 20.14 12.83
N ASN A 50 -11.58 20.67 13.64
CA ASN A 50 -10.66 19.86 14.44
C ASN A 50 -11.45 19.00 15.43
N PHE A 51 -12.42 19.62 16.11
CA PHE A 51 -13.28 18.93 17.05
C PHE A 51 -14.16 17.84 16.41
N ARG A 52 -14.66 18.04 15.18
CA ARG A 52 -15.37 17.02 14.42
C ARG A 52 -14.49 15.79 14.20
N LEU A 53 -13.25 15.97 13.73
CA LEU A 53 -12.34 14.84 13.56
C LEU A 53 -12.02 14.14 14.89
N ARG A 54 -11.92 14.90 15.98
CA ARG A 54 -11.79 14.35 17.33
C ARG A 54 -13.01 13.51 17.74
N LEU A 55 -14.23 14.01 17.55
CA LEU A 55 -15.46 13.25 17.77
C LEU A 55 -15.43 11.93 17.00
N VAL A 56 -15.09 12.00 15.72
CA VAL A 56 -15.02 10.80 14.86
C VAL A 56 -14.05 9.77 15.40
N GLN A 57 -12.84 10.19 15.78
CA GLN A 57 -11.83 9.27 16.30
C GLN A 57 -12.21 8.68 17.66
N ASP A 58 -12.77 9.48 18.58
CA ASP A 58 -13.19 8.97 19.89
C ASP A 58 -14.37 8.01 19.78
N ILE A 59 -15.38 8.34 18.95
CA ILE A 59 -16.53 7.47 18.71
C ILE A 59 -16.05 6.16 18.07
N ALA A 60 -15.22 6.22 17.03
CA ALA A 60 -14.70 5.02 16.38
C ALA A 60 -13.87 4.16 17.33
N ALA A 61 -12.99 4.76 18.14
CA ALA A 61 -12.21 4.03 19.15
C ALA A 61 -13.11 3.37 20.20
N SER A 62 -14.20 4.04 20.61
CA SER A 62 -15.18 3.51 21.56
C SER A 62 -15.91 2.29 21.01
N VAL A 63 -16.33 2.32 19.73
CA VAL A 63 -16.92 1.16 19.06
C VAL A 63 -15.94 -0.01 18.99
N LEU A 64 -14.67 0.23 18.63
CA LEU A 64 -13.64 -0.82 18.59
C LEU A 64 -13.39 -1.45 19.97
N ALA A 65 -13.58 -0.66 21.03
CA ALA A 65 -13.52 -1.08 22.42
C ALA A 65 -14.88 -1.55 22.99
N ARG A 66 -15.92 -1.74 22.17
CA ARG A 66 -17.26 -2.13 22.63
C ARG A 66 -17.76 -1.29 23.82
N ALA A 67 -17.55 0.03 23.72
CA ALA A 67 -17.97 1.01 24.71
C ALA A 67 -19.01 1.94 24.10
N ALA A 68 -19.96 2.37 24.94
CA ALA A 68 -20.83 3.48 24.63
C ALA A 68 -20.02 4.80 24.62
N VAL A 69 -20.54 5.81 23.93
CA VAL A 69 -19.90 7.12 23.84
C VAL A 69 -20.85 8.20 24.33
N ALA A 70 -20.44 8.96 25.32
CA ALA A 70 -21.15 10.16 25.76
C ALA A 70 -20.64 11.36 24.96
N LEU A 71 -21.53 11.93 24.17
CA LEU A 71 -21.26 13.12 23.38
C LEU A 71 -21.22 14.36 24.29
N PRO A 72 -20.38 15.35 23.99
CA PRO A 72 -20.27 16.53 24.84
C PRO A 72 -21.48 17.45 24.62
N VAL A 73 -21.89 18.14 25.67
CA VAL A 73 -23.01 19.09 25.59
C VAL A 73 -22.62 20.35 24.82
N TYR A 74 -21.34 20.75 24.91
CA TYR A 74 -20.82 21.96 24.30
C TYR A 74 -19.62 21.68 23.40
N VAL A 75 -19.48 22.52 22.39
CA VAL A 75 -18.29 22.61 21.55
C VAL A 75 -17.64 23.98 21.78
N ALA A 76 -16.32 24.01 21.69
CA ALA A 76 -15.60 25.27 21.77
C ALA A 76 -15.72 26.02 20.44
N SER A 77 -15.98 27.31 20.52
CA SER A 77 -15.96 28.20 19.37
C SER A 77 -15.32 29.51 19.77
N ARG A 78 -14.67 30.13 18.80
CA ARG A 78 -14.38 31.56 18.79
C ARG A 78 -15.68 32.35 18.61
N ARG A 79 -15.71 33.58 19.12
CA ARG A 79 -16.90 34.43 19.06
C ARG A 79 -16.54 35.80 18.50
N ASN A 80 -17.19 36.18 17.40
CA ASN A 80 -17.01 37.48 16.73
C ASN A 80 -15.54 37.83 16.47
N CYS A 81 -14.68 36.82 16.28
CA CYS A 81 -13.27 37.01 16.03
C CYS A 81 -13.00 37.39 14.57
N GLY A 82 -13.89 37.03 13.63
CA GLY A 82 -13.61 37.16 12.20
C GLY A 82 -12.32 36.43 11.77
N TYR A 83 -11.89 35.45 12.58
CA TYR A 83 -10.61 34.74 12.44
C TYR A 83 -9.35 35.63 12.52
N ASP A 84 -9.44 36.80 13.16
CA ASP A 84 -8.28 37.63 13.47
C ASP A 84 -7.19 36.84 14.22
N ALA A 85 -5.92 37.08 13.86
CA ALA A 85 -4.76 36.40 14.42
C ALA A 85 -4.68 36.54 15.96
N HIS A 86 -5.09 37.69 16.51
CA HIS A 86 -5.09 37.95 17.95
C HIS A 86 -6.18 37.16 18.70
N CYS A 87 -7.20 36.67 17.99
CA CYS A 87 -8.35 35.95 18.54
C CYS A 87 -8.24 34.43 18.33
N TYR A 88 -7.17 33.95 17.69
CA TYR A 88 -7.05 32.55 17.25
C TYR A 88 -7.07 31.51 18.38
N GLN A 89 -6.72 31.90 19.61
CA GLN A 89 -6.72 31.03 20.79
C GLN A 89 -7.86 31.33 21.80
N ASP A 90 -8.73 32.31 21.52
CA ASP A 90 -9.83 32.70 22.43
C ASP A 90 -11.06 31.82 22.23
N TYR A 91 -10.92 30.55 22.62
CA TYR A 91 -12.00 29.58 22.57
C TYR A 91 -12.84 29.64 23.85
N ALA A 92 -14.15 29.81 23.69
CA ALA A 92 -15.11 29.64 24.76
C ALA A 92 -15.98 28.39 24.50
N PRO A 93 -16.19 27.49 25.49
CA PRO A 93 -17.17 26.41 25.40
C PRO A 93 -18.57 27.01 25.45
N SER A 94 -19.02 27.52 24.32
CA SER A 94 -20.14 28.47 24.26
C SER A 94 -21.27 28.03 23.33
N VAL A 95 -21.04 26.99 22.52
CA VAL A 95 -22.04 26.51 21.56
C VAL A 95 -22.51 25.13 22.00
N ARG A 96 -23.81 24.95 22.16
CA ARG A 96 -24.38 23.62 22.38
C ARG A 96 -24.08 22.75 21.16
N LEU A 97 -23.70 21.48 21.35
CA LEU A 97 -23.40 20.54 20.27
C LEU A 97 -24.56 20.48 19.25
N TRP A 98 -25.79 20.50 19.75
CA TRP A 98 -27.01 20.43 18.94
C TRP A 98 -27.42 21.75 18.27
N ARG A 99 -26.65 22.83 18.46
CA ARG A 99 -26.73 24.03 17.61
C ARG A 99 -25.81 23.95 16.40
N VAL A 100 -25.05 22.86 16.29
CA VAL A 100 -24.10 22.61 15.20
C VAL A 100 -24.53 21.38 14.39
N PHE A 101 -24.92 20.32 15.10
CA PHE A 101 -25.37 19.07 14.50
C PHE A 101 -26.87 18.89 14.73
N ASP A 102 -27.56 18.31 13.75
CA ASP A 102 -28.93 17.85 13.95
C ASP A 102 -28.92 16.68 14.93
N ARG A 103 -29.52 16.89 16.11
CA ARG A 103 -29.51 15.91 17.19
C ARG A 103 -30.12 14.58 16.78
N ASN A 104 -31.33 14.61 16.22
CA ASN A 104 -32.11 13.40 15.99
C ASN A 104 -31.52 12.61 14.80
N ALA A 105 -31.17 13.30 13.72
CA ALA A 105 -30.52 12.68 12.57
C ALA A 105 -29.12 12.14 12.94
N THR A 106 -28.36 12.85 13.76
CA THR A 106 -27.05 12.38 14.22
C THR A 106 -27.16 11.13 15.10
N LEU A 107 -28.03 11.14 16.12
CA LEU A 107 -28.20 9.99 17.00
C LEU A 107 -28.72 8.76 16.24
N ALA A 108 -29.68 8.95 15.32
CA ALA A 108 -30.18 7.87 14.47
C ALA A 108 -29.11 7.32 13.53
N ALA A 109 -28.31 8.18 12.89
CA ALA A 109 -27.24 7.75 12.00
C ALA A 109 -26.09 7.07 12.76
N LEU A 110 -25.79 7.50 13.99
CA LEU A 110 -24.83 6.84 14.86
C LEU A 110 -25.32 5.44 15.28
N ASP A 111 -26.58 5.29 15.66
CA ASP A 111 -27.18 3.99 15.97
C ASP A 111 -27.12 3.04 14.76
N ALA A 112 -27.45 3.54 13.56
CA ALA A 112 -27.33 2.78 12.31
C ALA A 112 -25.88 2.38 11.98
N ALA A 113 -24.89 3.17 12.43
CA ALA A 113 -23.47 2.84 12.34
C ALA A 113 -22.99 1.87 13.45
N GLY A 114 -23.90 1.37 14.29
CA GLY A 114 -23.59 0.47 15.40
C GLY A 114 -22.93 1.17 16.59
N VAL A 115 -23.14 2.48 16.75
CA VAL A 115 -22.60 3.28 17.86
C VAL A 115 -23.67 3.40 18.94
N CYS A 116 -23.36 2.97 20.18
CA CYS A 116 -24.16 3.36 21.33
C CYS A 116 -23.81 4.79 21.75
N ALA A 117 -24.53 5.78 21.22
CA ALA A 117 -24.36 7.17 21.59
C ALA A 117 -25.29 7.55 22.76
N ILE A 118 -24.71 8.20 23.76
CA ILE A 118 -25.44 8.79 24.89
C ILE A 118 -25.47 10.29 24.67
N ASP A 119 -26.67 10.84 24.58
CA ASP A 119 -26.89 12.26 24.38
C ASP A 119 -26.53 13.05 25.65
N GLY A 120 -25.53 13.92 25.53
CA GLY A 120 -25.29 15.08 26.39
C GLY A 120 -25.37 14.83 27.90
N HIS A 121 -24.27 14.41 28.52
CA HIS A 121 -24.24 14.20 29.97
C HIS A 121 -23.99 15.52 30.75
N PRO A 122 -24.79 15.85 31.79
CA PRO A 122 -24.49 16.94 32.73
C PRO A 122 -23.10 16.88 33.39
N VAL A 123 -22.52 15.69 33.55
CA VAL A 123 -21.15 15.51 34.06
C VAL A 123 -20.12 16.07 33.07
N ALA A 124 -20.39 16.01 31.76
CA ALA A 124 -19.56 16.68 30.76
C ALA A 124 -19.67 18.22 30.85
N VAL A 125 -20.81 18.76 31.30
CA VAL A 125 -21.02 20.20 31.52
C VAL A 125 -20.17 20.70 32.69
N THR A 126 -20.12 19.94 33.78
CA THR A 126 -19.42 20.34 35.02
C THR A 126 -17.90 20.42 34.84
N LEU A 127 -17.33 19.66 33.91
CA LEU A 127 -15.90 19.70 33.58
C LEU A 127 -15.54 20.77 32.53
N ALA A 128 -16.53 21.24 31.75
CA ALA A 128 -16.32 22.19 30.65
C ALA A 128 -16.53 23.66 31.06
N SER A 129 -17.15 23.95 32.20
CA SER A 129 -17.63 25.29 32.58
C SER A 129 -16.60 26.21 33.25
N ARG A 130 -15.31 25.84 33.33
CA ARG A 130 -14.27 26.77 33.78
C ARG A 130 -13.77 27.67 32.64
N PRO A 131 -13.76 29.01 32.81
CA PRO A 131 -13.27 29.93 31.79
C PRO A 131 -11.78 29.72 31.53
N PHE A 132 -11.44 29.35 30.29
CA PHE A 132 -10.06 29.12 29.81
C PHE A 132 -9.14 30.35 29.95
N ARG A 133 -9.70 31.56 30.06
CA ARG A 133 -8.95 32.84 30.07
C ARG A 133 -7.98 33.00 31.25
N SER A 134 -8.17 32.33 32.39
CA SER A 134 -7.23 32.44 33.54
C SER A 134 -6.05 31.44 33.48
N LEU A 135 -6.04 30.50 32.53
CA LEU A 135 -5.10 29.37 32.52
C LEU A 135 -3.90 29.57 31.57
N GLN A 136 -3.83 30.68 30.83
CA GLN A 136 -2.78 30.90 29.82
C GLN A 136 -1.56 31.70 30.32
N GLN A 137 -1.60 32.33 31.51
CA GLN A 137 -0.48 33.16 31.99
C GLN A 137 0.56 32.43 32.85
N THR A 138 0.41 31.12 33.11
CA THR A 138 1.43 30.34 33.84
C THR A 138 1.55 28.91 33.31
N PRO A 139 2.67 28.53 32.64
CA PRO A 139 2.88 27.19 32.08
C PRO A 139 2.86 26.04 33.10
N ARG A 140 2.95 26.32 34.41
CA ARG A 140 3.01 25.31 35.48
C ARG A 140 1.65 24.82 35.99
N TRP A 141 0.53 25.48 35.66
CA TRP A 141 -0.78 25.13 36.23
C TRP A 141 -1.51 23.99 35.51
N PHE A 142 -1.10 23.63 34.29
CA PHE A 142 -1.71 22.50 33.56
C PHE A 142 -1.46 21.14 34.23
N GLU A 143 -0.46 21.02 35.11
CA GLU A 143 -0.14 19.75 35.79
C GLU A 143 -0.93 19.51 37.08
N HIS A 144 -1.58 20.52 37.66
CA HIS A 144 -2.15 20.40 39.02
C HIS A 144 -3.64 20.77 39.22
N THR A 145 -4.35 21.38 38.25
CA THR A 145 -5.76 21.83 38.46
C THR A 145 -6.80 21.28 37.50
N SER A 146 -6.54 20.12 36.90
CA SER A 146 -7.63 19.31 36.36
C SER A 146 -8.38 18.70 37.55
N CYS A 147 -9.63 19.05 37.83
CA CYS A 147 -10.45 18.18 38.69
C CYS A 147 -10.53 16.85 37.94
N HIS A 148 -9.72 15.90 38.40
CA HIS A 148 -9.50 14.64 37.73
C HIS A 148 -10.81 13.85 37.78
N LEU A 149 -11.55 13.83 36.66
CA LEU A 149 -12.03 12.52 36.24
C LEU A 149 -10.81 11.60 36.28
N PRO A 150 -10.95 10.33 36.70
CA PRO A 150 -9.94 9.33 36.43
C PRO A 150 -9.85 9.14 34.90
N VAL A 151 -9.21 10.10 34.22
CA VAL A 151 -8.42 9.82 33.03
C VAL A 151 -7.50 8.72 33.51
N LEU A 152 -7.72 7.50 33.03
CA LEU A 152 -6.97 6.29 33.37
C LEU A 152 -5.66 6.65 34.06
N ALA A 153 -5.61 6.48 35.39
CA ALA A 153 -4.44 6.85 36.18
C ALA A 153 -3.20 6.35 35.43
N PRO A 154 -2.16 7.19 35.25
CA PRO A 154 -1.04 6.90 34.34
C PRO A 154 -0.38 5.53 34.54
N GLU A 155 -0.58 4.94 35.70
CA GLU A 155 0.15 3.77 36.18
C GLU A 155 -0.57 2.42 35.90
N ALA A 156 -1.86 2.39 35.57
CA ALA A 156 -2.60 1.11 35.48
C ALA A 156 -2.91 0.61 34.06
N THR A 157 -3.34 1.45 33.12
CA THR A 157 -3.76 0.98 31.75
C THR A 157 -3.82 2.12 30.72
N ALA A 158 -2.93 3.11 30.79
CA ALA A 158 -2.97 4.26 29.88
C ALA A 158 -2.77 3.83 28.42
N VAL A 159 -3.86 3.88 27.64
CA VAL A 159 -3.79 3.76 26.18
C VAL A 159 -3.01 4.96 25.68
N ASN A 160 -1.75 4.74 25.34
CA ASN A 160 -0.89 5.79 24.79
C ASN A 160 -1.38 6.16 23.39
N MET A 161 -2.19 7.21 23.32
CA MET A 161 -2.58 7.83 22.06
C MET A 161 -1.40 8.64 21.49
N PRO A 162 -1.23 8.71 20.16
CA PRO A 162 -2.05 8.08 19.12
C PRO A 162 -1.87 6.54 19.04
N ILE A 163 -2.93 5.80 18.71
CA ILE A 163 -2.93 4.34 18.61
C ILE A 163 -3.49 3.85 17.26
N ALA A 164 -2.91 2.77 16.74
CA ALA A 164 -3.46 2.00 15.63
C ALA A 164 -4.74 1.26 16.06
N ALA A 165 -5.77 1.29 15.23
CA ALA A 165 -7.05 0.64 15.50
C ALA A 165 -6.90 -0.88 15.73
N SER A 166 -6.06 -1.57 14.94
CA SER A 166 -5.79 -2.99 15.12
C SER A 166 -5.21 -3.31 16.50
N VAL A 167 -4.27 -2.47 16.97
CA VAL A 167 -3.62 -2.60 18.28
C VAL A 167 -4.61 -2.32 19.40
N LEU A 168 -5.48 -1.32 19.23
CA LEU A 168 -6.55 -1.03 20.19
C LEU A 168 -7.47 -2.25 20.35
N GLU A 169 -7.94 -2.83 19.24
CA GLU A 169 -8.81 -4.02 19.26
C GLU A 169 -8.11 -5.24 19.89
N GLU A 170 -6.86 -5.51 19.52
CA GLU A 170 -6.06 -6.61 20.08
C GLU A 170 -5.95 -6.45 21.59
N ARG A 171 -5.53 -5.27 22.05
CA ARG A 171 -5.32 -4.98 23.47
C ARG A 171 -6.61 -5.02 24.27
N TRP A 172 -7.72 -4.58 23.68
CA TRP A 172 -9.05 -4.69 24.28
C TRP A 172 -9.47 -6.15 24.42
N ARG A 173 -9.37 -6.96 23.35
CA ARG A 173 -9.70 -8.40 23.40
C ARG A 173 -8.82 -9.19 24.36
N ALA A 174 -7.54 -8.82 24.47
CA ALA A 174 -6.62 -9.40 25.44
C ALA A 174 -6.90 -8.96 26.90
N GLY A 175 -7.83 -8.03 27.11
CA GLY A 175 -8.12 -7.46 28.43
C GLY A 175 -6.93 -6.69 29.02
N THR A 176 -6.00 -6.22 28.18
CA THR A 176 -4.86 -5.37 28.59
C THR A 176 -5.26 -3.90 28.66
N ILE A 177 -6.27 -3.52 27.88
CA ILE A 177 -7.03 -2.29 28.10
C ILE A 177 -8.35 -2.75 28.68
N ARG A 178 -8.60 -2.38 29.94
CA ARG A 178 -9.90 -2.57 30.58
C ARG A 178 -10.46 -1.21 30.89
N ALA A 179 -11.78 -1.10 30.82
CA ALA A 179 -12.45 0.00 31.47
C ALA A 179 -12.03 0.00 32.96
N PRO A 180 -11.68 1.17 33.53
CA PRO A 180 -11.26 1.22 34.92
C PRO A 180 -12.38 0.68 35.81
N PRO A 181 -12.09 -0.17 36.82
CA PRO A 181 -13.13 -0.63 37.75
C PRO A 181 -13.83 0.60 38.35
N SER A 182 -15.16 0.58 38.39
CA SER A 182 -15.95 1.70 38.91
C SER A 182 -15.58 1.94 40.38
N ARG A 183 -14.80 3.00 40.65
CA ARG A 183 -14.43 3.42 42.02
C ARG A 183 -15.56 4.15 42.74
N PHE A 184 -16.60 4.55 42.01
CA PHE A 184 -17.83 5.05 42.59
C PHE A 184 -18.67 3.82 42.89
N GLY A 185 -19.06 3.61 44.15
CA GLY A 185 -19.90 2.48 44.62
C GLY A 185 -21.32 2.42 44.02
N LEU A 186 -21.46 2.90 42.78
CA LEU A 186 -22.48 2.56 41.82
C LEU A 186 -22.49 1.04 41.67
N HIS A 187 -23.68 0.44 41.71
CA HIS A 187 -23.91 -0.95 41.33
C HIS A 187 -23.01 -1.37 40.14
N GLU A 188 -22.05 -2.25 40.43
CA GLU A 188 -21.08 -3.03 39.65
C GLU A 188 -20.85 -2.88 38.11
N GLN A 189 -21.48 -2.00 37.33
CA GLN A 189 -21.61 -2.30 35.89
C GLN A 189 -21.18 -1.24 34.86
N VAL A 190 -20.88 0.03 35.20
CA VAL A 190 -20.48 1.00 34.15
C VAL A 190 -19.30 1.89 34.55
N ALA A 191 -18.17 1.69 33.88
CA ALA A 191 -16.97 2.50 34.00
C ALA A 191 -17.02 3.75 33.09
N LEU A 192 -16.51 4.88 33.56
CA LEU A 192 -16.45 6.16 32.83
C LEU A 192 -14.99 6.58 32.59
N TRP A 193 -14.59 6.80 31.34
CA TRP A 193 -13.22 7.26 31.00
C TRP A 193 -13.18 8.09 29.72
N SER A 194 -12.00 8.59 29.33
CA SER A 194 -11.78 9.22 28.03
C SER A 194 -10.51 8.66 27.39
N TRP A 195 -10.47 8.58 26.06
CA TRP A 195 -9.28 8.11 25.33
C TRP A 195 -8.09 9.05 25.49
N SER A 196 -8.33 10.33 25.77
CA SER A 196 -7.29 11.34 25.64
C SER A 196 -7.67 12.66 26.31
N ARG A 197 -6.64 13.42 26.73
CA ARG A 197 -6.77 14.79 27.24
C ARG A 197 -7.33 15.76 26.19
N ALA A 198 -8.00 16.81 26.65
CA ALA A 198 -8.68 17.82 25.82
C ALA A 198 -7.75 18.62 24.89
N HIS A 199 -6.44 18.71 25.16
CA HIS A 199 -5.50 19.43 24.28
C HIS A 199 -5.01 18.58 23.10
N MET A 200 -5.17 17.25 23.14
CA MET A 200 -4.75 16.38 22.05
C MET A 200 -5.87 16.34 21.00
N CYS A 201 -5.67 16.99 19.85
CA CYS A 201 -6.61 16.86 18.75
C CYS A 201 -6.07 16.01 17.62
N CYS A 202 -7.02 15.33 16.98
CA CYS A 202 -7.04 15.02 15.57
C CYS A 202 -6.13 13.86 15.15
N THR A 203 -5.24 13.36 16.00
CA THR A 203 -4.34 12.25 15.67
C THR A 203 -4.61 10.97 16.43
N LEU A 204 -5.71 10.88 17.15
CA LEU A 204 -5.93 9.86 18.17
C LEU A 204 -5.92 8.43 17.65
N LEU A 205 -6.80 8.15 16.70
CA LEU A 205 -6.99 6.82 16.15
C LEU A 205 -6.47 6.79 14.71
N ILE A 206 -5.56 5.86 14.45
CA ILE A 206 -5.07 5.56 13.11
C ILE A 206 -5.85 4.36 12.57
N PRO A 207 -6.69 4.54 11.54
CA PRO A 207 -7.49 3.46 10.99
C PRO A 207 -6.65 2.58 10.06
N ASP A 208 -5.77 1.79 10.67
CA ASP A 208 -4.87 0.85 10.00
C ASP A 208 -5.53 -0.49 9.63
N THR A 209 -6.86 -0.54 9.51
CA THR A 209 -7.57 -1.67 8.92
C THR A 209 -8.70 -1.17 8.04
N GLN A 210 -9.11 -1.95 7.04
CA GLN A 210 -10.27 -1.57 6.20
C GLN A 210 -11.55 -1.45 7.04
N ARG A 211 -11.67 -2.27 8.11
CA ARG A 211 -12.77 -2.18 9.07
C ARG A 211 -12.76 -0.84 9.80
N SER A 212 -11.63 -0.46 10.40
CA SER A 212 -11.54 0.79 11.15
C SER A 212 -11.65 2.02 10.26
N LEU A 213 -11.16 1.96 9.02
CA LEU A 213 -11.34 3.04 8.05
C LEU A 213 -12.80 3.22 7.64
N ARG A 214 -13.52 2.12 7.35
CA ARG A 214 -14.96 2.16 7.08
C ARG A 214 -15.73 2.72 8.27
N LEU A 215 -15.39 2.30 9.48
CA LEU A 215 -15.99 2.80 10.71
C LEU A 215 -15.77 4.31 10.86
N VAL A 216 -14.54 4.80 10.69
CA VAL A 216 -14.22 6.24 10.74
C VAL A 216 -15.02 7.03 9.70
N ARG A 217 -15.17 6.49 8.48
CA ARG A 217 -16.01 7.09 7.42
C ARG A 217 -17.48 7.14 7.81
N GLN A 218 -18.04 6.03 8.30
CA GLN A 218 -19.43 5.92 8.73
C GLN A 218 -19.74 6.89 9.87
N VAL A 219 -18.90 6.91 10.91
CA VAL A 219 -19.04 7.82 12.05
C VAL A 219 -18.96 9.28 11.60
N ASN A 220 -18.02 9.63 10.71
CA ASN A 220 -17.94 11.00 10.19
C ASN A 220 -19.19 11.40 9.40
N SER A 221 -19.77 10.50 8.62
CA SER A 221 -21.03 10.76 7.90
C SER A 221 -22.25 10.80 8.83
N ALA A 222 -22.19 10.12 9.97
CA ALA A 222 -23.26 10.12 10.96
C ALA A 222 -23.37 11.44 11.75
N LEU A 223 -22.33 12.28 11.74
CA LEU A 223 -22.40 13.63 12.33
C LEU A 223 -23.13 14.58 11.36
N VAL A 224 -24.46 14.56 11.39
CA VAL A 224 -25.32 15.31 10.48
C VAL A 224 -25.34 16.79 10.90
N THR A 225 -25.03 17.69 9.97
CA THR A 225 -25.09 19.15 10.21
C THR A 225 -26.53 19.61 10.43
N LEU A 226 -26.70 20.74 11.11
CA LEU A 226 -28.03 21.32 11.37
C LEU A 226 -28.76 21.66 10.07
N ALA A 227 -30.08 21.43 10.02
CA ALA A 227 -30.93 21.71 8.85
C ALA A 227 -30.77 23.16 8.32
N ASP A 228 -30.69 24.15 9.20
CA ASP A 228 -30.48 25.56 8.79
C ASP A 228 -29.13 25.76 8.08
N THR A 229 -28.09 25.04 8.51
CA THR A 229 -26.77 25.07 7.83
C THR A 229 -26.85 24.41 6.46
N GLN A 230 -27.63 23.34 6.33
CA GLN A 230 -27.88 22.68 5.04
C GLN A 230 -28.67 23.58 4.09
N ALA A 231 -29.68 24.29 4.57
CA ALA A 231 -30.46 25.24 3.77
C ALA A 231 -29.61 26.44 3.30
N LEU A 232 -28.67 26.91 4.12
CA LEU A 232 -27.67 27.90 3.68
C LEU A 232 -26.72 27.32 2.63
N ALA A 233 -26.32 26.06 2.76
CA ALA A 233 -25.51 25.39 1.73
C ALA A 233 -26.30 25.27 0.41
N ASP A 234 -27.58 24.88 0.46
CA ASP A 234 -28.47 24.85 -0.71
C ASP A 234 -28.57 26.23 -1.38
N SER A 235 -28.71 27.29 -0.57
CA SER A 235 -28.77 28.67 -1.07
C SER A 235 -27.48 29.11 -1.74
N ALA A 236 -26.32 28.75 -1.19
CA ALA A 236 -25.02 29.01 -1.80
C ALA A 236 -24.82 28.20 -3.09
N GLU A 237 -25.26 26.94 -3.12
CA GLU A 237 -25.20 26.09 -4.31
C GLU A 237 -26.09 26.61 -5.44
N ALA A 238 -27.30 27.06 -5.11
CA ALA A 238 -28.18 27.73 -6.07
C ALA A 238 -27.58 29.04 -6.60
N ALA A 239 -26.83 29.77 -5.78
CA ALA A 239 -26.18 31.02 -6.18
C ALA A 239 -24.93 30.81 -7.07
N ILE A 240 -24.20 29.71 -6.90
CA ILE A 240 -23.03 29.39 -7.75
C ILE A 240 -23.45 28.67 -9.04
N ALA A 241 -24.52 27.87 -9.01
CA ALA A 241 -24.99 27.12 -10.16
C ALA A 241 -25.84 28.00 -11.11
N PRO A 242 -25.64 27.94 -12.44
CA PRO A 242 -26.62 28.47 -13.38
C PRO A 242 -27.89 27.62 -13.30
N ALA A 243 -29.05 28.19 -13.66
CA ALA A 243 -30.35 27.53 -13.53
C ALA A 243 -30.45 26.13 -14.18
N ALA A 244 -29.57 25.79 -15.13
CA ALA A 244 -29.52 24.50 -15.83
C ALA A 244 -28.40 23.53 -15.38
N ALA A 245 -27.56 23.89 -14.40
CA ALA A 245 -26.51 22.99 -13.93
C ALA A 245 -27.03 21.99 -12.90
N ALA A 246 -26.45 20.79 -12.89
CA ALA A 246 -26.71 19.81 -11.85
C ALA A 246 -26.28 20.34 -10.47
N PRO A 247 -26.97 19.96 -9.38
CA PRO A 247 -26.52 20.25 -8.03
C PRO A 247 -25.07 19.76 -7.80
N GLY A 248 -24.26 20.55 -7.09
CA GLY A 248 -22.85 20.23 -6.86
C GLY A 248 -21.90 20.49 -8.04
N ALA A 249 -22.35 21.09 -9.15
CA ALA A 249 -21.57 21.40 -10.37
C ALA A 249 -20.46 22.46 -10.21
N TYR A 250 -19.58 22.29 -9.23
CA TYR A 250 -18.44 23.16 -8.94
C TYR A 250 -17.27 22.38 -8.29
N VAL A 251 -16.08 22.99 -8.33
CA VAL A 251 -14.89 22.52 -7.62
C VAL A 251 -14.78 23.30 -6.31
N SER A 252 -14.76 22.62 -5.17
CA SER A 252 -14.44 23.27 -3.89
C SER A 252 -12.95 23.16 -3.58
N VAL A 253 -12.31 24.24 -3.15
CA VAL A 253 -10.88 24.31 -2.81
C VAL A 253 -10.72 24.78 -1.37
N HIS A 254 -10.09 23.98 -0.51
CA HIS A 254 -9.70 24.40 0.82
C HIS A 254 -8.26 24.94 0.84
N TRP A 255 -8.11 26.26 0.99
CA TRP A 255 -6.81 26.94 0.99
C TRP A 255 -6.29 27.21 2.41
N ARG A 256 -5.01 26.89 2.66
CA ARG A 256 -4.30 27.10 3.94
C ARG A 256 -2.92 27.73 3.76
N GLY A 257 -2.73 28.53 2.72
CA GLY A 257 -1.44 29.14 2.39
C GLY A 257 -1.09 30.40 3.20
N GLU A 258 -1.82 30.72 4.26
CA GLU A 258 -1.69 31.95 5.04
C GLU A 258 -0.90 31.75 6.35
N SER A 259 -0.87 32.76 7.23
CA SER A 259 0.09 32.90 8.35
C SER A 259 0.07 31.74 9.36
N ASP A 260 -1.03 31.01 9.48
CA ASP A 260 -1.27 29.98 10.49
C ASP A 260 -0.41 28.70 10.31
N PHE A 261 -0.02 28.35 9.07
CA PHE A 261 0.87 27.21 8.80
C PHE A 261 2.30 27.60 8.41
N THR A 262 2.45 28.83 7.93
CA THR A 262 3.69 29.33 7.33
C THR A 262 4.58 30.01 8.37
N GLY A 263 3.98 30.55 9.44
CA GLY A 263 4.68 31.11 10.61
C GLY A 263 4.62 30.25 11.87
N SER A 264 4.05 29.04 11.81
CA SER A 264 3.93 28.14 12.96
C SER A 264 4.98 27.03 12.96
N GLN A 265 4.97 26.19 14.00
CA GLN A 265 5.79 24.97 14.12
C GLN A 265 5.65 23.98 12.96
N HIS A 266 4.70 24.20 12.05
CA HIS A 266 4.46 23.36 10.87
C HIS A 266 5.47 23.65 9.73
N ALA A 267 6.10 24.83 9.72
CA ALA A 267 7.09 25.29 8.74
C ALA A 267 6.67 25.03 7.28
N LEU A 268 5.38 25.28 6.97
CA LEU A 268 4.85 25.07 5.62
C LEU A 268 5.50 26.05 4.65
N SER A 269 6.17 25.53 3.61
CA SER A 269 6.65 26.37 2.52
C SER A 269 5.48 26.83 1.66
N VAL A 270 5.10 28.11 1.76
CA VAL A 270 4.03 28.73 0.94
C VAL A 270 4.19 28.39 -0.54
N ARG A 271 5.42 28.50 -1.06
CA ARG A 271 5.70 28.24 -2.48
C ARG A 271 5.40 26.79 -2.85
N LYS A 272 5.96 25.82 -2.12
CA LYS A 272 5.72 24.38 -2.39
C LYS A 272 4.24 24.02 -2.21
N TYR A 273 3.61 24.60 -1.19
CA TYR A 273 2.18 24.44 -0.94
C TYR A 273 1.34 24.94 -2.12
N THR A 274 1.62 26.16 -2.59
CA THR A 274 0.93 26.78 -3.73
C THR A 274 1.09 25.92 -4.99
N GLN A 275 2.30 25.44 -5.29
CA GLN A 275 2.56 24.57 -6.44
C GLN A 275 1.77 23.27 -6.37
N ALA A 276 1.78 22.58 -5.22
CA ALA A 276 1.04 21.33 -5.05
C ALA A 276 -0.48 21.53 -5.13
N MET A 277 -1.00 22.61 -4.52
CA MET A 277 -2.41 22.99 -4.63
C MET A 277 -2.80 23.29 -6.08
N ALA A 278 -1.93 23.97 -6.82
CA ALA A 278 -2.19 24.33 -8.21
C ALA A 278 -2.25 23.09 -9.13
N VAL A 279 -1.35 22.12 -8.91
CA VAL A 279 -1.40 20.81 -9.58
C VAL A 279 -2.69 20.04 -9.24
N ALA A 280 -3.04 19.96 -7.96
CA ALA A 280 -4.26 19.28 -7.50
C ALA A 280 -5.53 19.95 -8.05
N PHE A 281 -5.54 21.29 -8.07
CA PHE A 281 -6.60 22.11 -8.63
C PHE A 281 -6.78 21.88 -10.13
N GLY A 282 -5.71 21.94 -10.92
CA GLY A 282 -5.78 21.69 -12.37
C GLY A 282 -6.40 20.33 -12.69
N ARG A 283 -6.01 19.28 -11.95
CA ARG A 283 -6.57 17.92 -12.10
C ARG A 283 -8.03 17.83 -11.71
N ALA A 284 -8.42 18.49 -10.61
CA ALA A 284 -9.82 18.55 -10.21
C ALA A 284 -10.68 19.23 -11.27
N VAL A 285 -10.23 20.36 -11.83
CA VAL A 285 -10.96 21.06 -12.89
C VAL A 285 -11.04 20.24 -14.18
N GLU A 286 -9.92 19.68 -14.64
CA GLU A 286 -9.87 18.83 -15.83
C GLU A 286 -10.81 17.62 -15.70
N SER A 287 -10.73 16.92 -14.57
CA SER A 287 -11.57 15.74 -14.33
C SER A 287 -13.03 16.07 -14.06
N CYS A 288 -13.36 17.31 -13.67
CA CYS A 288 -14.75 17.75 -13.60
C CYS A 288 -15.34 17.98 -14.99
N GLY A 289 -14.53 18.43 -15.95
CA GLY A 289 -14.96 18.65 -17.33
C GLY A 289 -16.18 19.58 -17.43
N ALA A 290 -17.12 19.24 -18.31
CA ALA A 290 -18.35 20.01 -18.51
C ALA A 290 -19.27 20.03 -17.26
N ALA A 291 -19.12 19.08 -16.34
CA ALA A 291 -19.97 18.98 -15.15
C ALA A 291 -19.76 20.17 -14.19
N CYS A 292 -18.62 20.86 -14.23
CA CYS A 292 -18.38 22.08 -13.43
C CYS A 292 -18.70 23.38 -14.18
N GLY A 293 -19.24 23.29 -15.41
CA GLY A 293 -19.43 24.41 -16.32
C GLY A 293 -18.17 24.78 -17.12
N SER A 294 -18.36 25.59 -18.15
CA SER A 294 -17.30 26.24 -18.92
C SER A 294 -17.57 27.74 -18.95
N PRO A 295 -16.81 28.57 -18.21
CA PRO A 295 -15.65 28.19 -17.40
C PRO A 295 -16.00 27.41 -16.12
N ALA A 296 -15.00 26.75 -15.53
CA ALA A 296 -15.18 26.01 -14.29
C ALA A 296 -15.49 26.96 -13.12
N ARG A 297 -16.42 26.56 -12.26
CA ARG A 297 -16.77 27.31 -11.04
C ARG A 297 -16.01 26.77 -9.85
N VAL A 298 -15.37 27.65 -9.11
CA VAL A 298 -14.48 27.31 -8.01
C VAL A 298 -14.97 27.97 -6.75
N LEU A 299 -15.35 27.17 -5.76
CA LEU A 299 -15.72 27.66 -4.44
C LEU A 299 -14.53 27.52 -3.48
N VAL A 300 -14.04 28.63 -2.97
CA VAL A 300 -12.96 28.66 -1.98
C VAL A 300 -13.58 28.54 -0.59
N LEU A 301 -13.17 27.50 0.15
CA LEU A 301 -13.63 27.21 1.50
C LEU A 301 -12.75 27.92 2.54
N GLY A 302 -13.37 28.34 3.65
CA GLY A 302 -12.75 29.17 4.68
C GLY A 302 -13.37 30.56 4.72
N VAL A 303 -12.87 31.42 5.61
CA VAL A 303 -13.42 32.77 5.80
C VAL A 303 -12.51 33.86 5.23
N GLY A 304 -13.03 35.07 5.08
CA GLY A 304 -12.24 36.24 4.66
C GLY A 304 -11.95 36.29 3.16
N TRP A 305 -12.65 35.49 2.36
CA TRP A 305 -12.51 35.46 0.92
C TRP A 305 -13.46 36.47 0.25
N ASP A 306 -13.04 37.73 0.22
CA ASP A 306 -13.71 38.77 -0.56
C ASP A 306 -13.24 38.79 -2.02
N GLY A 307 -13.79 39.72 -2.83
CA GLY A 307 -13.44 39.85 -4.25
C GLY A 307 -11.92 39.99 -4.50
N PRO A 308 -11.23 40.94 -3.85
CA PRO A 308 -9.78 41.09 -3.94
C PRO A 308 -8.99 39.84 -3.52
N ALA A 309 -9.33 39.21 -2.39
CA ALA A 309 -8.64 38.01 -1.89
C ALA A 309 -8.80 36.82 -2.85
N LEU A 310 -10.01 36.63 -3.39
CA LEU A 310 -10.30 35.61 -4.41
C LEU A 310 -9.53 35.85 -5.70
N ALA A 311 -9.46 37.08 -6.18
CA ALA A 311 -8.65 37.44 -7.35
C ALA A 311 -7.17 37.15 -7.12
N GLY A 312 -6.63 37.51 -5.96
CA GLY A 312 -5.25 37.22 -5.58
C GLY A 312 -4.95 35.73 -5.49
N LEU A 313 -5.86 34.92 -4.93
CA LEU A 313 -5.72 33.46 -4.91
C LEU A 313 -5.76 32.85 -6.31
N ARG A 314 -6.69 33.29 -7.16
CA ARG A 314 -6.78 32.86 -8.57
C ARG A 314 -5.45 33.10 -9.29
N SER A 315 -4.91 34.33 -9.21
CA SER A 315 -3.62 34.66 -9.82
C SER A 315 -2.48 33.77 -9.29
N ARG A 316 -2.43 33.51 -7.97
CA ARG A 316 -1.41 32.63 -7.39
C ARG A 316 -1.47 31.20 -7.90
N LEU A 317 -2.67 30.60 -7.96
CA LEU A 317 -2.84 29.23 -8.45
C LEU A 317 -2.51 29.11 -9.94
N LEU A 318 -2.93 30.09 -10.75
CA LEU A 318 -2.64 30.11 -12.19
C LEU A 318 -1.14 30.33 -12.46
N ASN A 319 -0.48 31.23 -11.71
CA ASN A 319 0.95 31.52 -11.90
C ASN A 319 1.86 30.39 -11.41
N ALA A 320 1.63 29.86 -10.20
CA ALA A 320 2.36 28.69 -9.70
C ALA A 320 2.14 27.44 -10.58
N SER A 321 1.03 27.45 -11.30
CA SER A 321 0.69 26.58 -12.41
C SER A 321 1.90 26.30 -13.30
N VAL A 322 2.32 27.40 -13.92
CA VAL A 322 3.28 27.47 -15.04
C VAL A 322 4.64 26.88 -14.69
N GLU A 323 5.05 26.98 -13.44
CA GLU A 323 6.36 26.51 -12.98
C GLU A 323 6.41 24.98 -12.75
N SER A 324 5.28 24.33 -12.46
CA SER A 324 5.27 23.04 -11.78
C SER A 324 4.35 21.97 -12.37
N ALA A 325 3.31 22.35 -13.10
CA ALA A 325 2.36 21.41 -13.70
C ALA A 325 2.65 21.15 -15.19
N PRO A 326 2.24 19.99 -15.74
CA PRO A 326 2.29 19.75 -17.18
C PRO A 326 1.58 20.86 -17.94
N ARG A 327 2.22 21.45 -18.96
CA ARG A 327 1.64 22.54 -19.76
C ARG A 327 0.20 22.26 -20.24
N SER A 328 -0.11 21.00 -20.55
CA SER A 328 -1.45 20.56 -20.98
C SER A 328 -2.57 20.86 -19.98
N LEU A 329 -2.31 20.71 -18.68
CA LEU A 329 -3.29 20.96 -17.61
C LEU A 329 -3.63 22.45 -17.46
N LEU A 330 -2.69 23.32 -17.81
CA LEU A 330 -2.75 24.75 -17.50
C LEU A 330 -3.32 25.59 -18.61
N HIS A 331 -3.15 25.15 -19.86
CA HIS A 331 -3.76 25.79 -21.00
C HIS A 331 -5.20 25.31 -21.22
N HIS A 332 -5.75 24.48 -20.32
CA HIS A 332 -7.15 24.08 -20.41
C HIS A 332 -8.03 25.33 -20.23
N PRO A 333 -8.91 25.65 -21.21
CA PRO A 333 -9.72 26.88 -21.17
C PRO A 333 -10.55 27.01 -19.89
N SER A 334 -11.08 25.89 -19.37
CA SER A 334 -11.84 25.88 -18.12
C SER A 334 -11.03 26.27 -16.88
N VAL A 335 -9.71 26.04 -16.87
CA VAL A 335 -8.81 26.43 -15.78
C VAL A 335 -8.51 27.92 -15.86
N GLN A 336 -8.15 28.42 -17.05
CA GLN A 336 -7.83 29.84 -17.27
C GLN A 336 -9.04 30.74 -17.03
N GLY A 337 -10.21 30.31 -17.50
CA GLY A 337 -11.48 31.03 -17.33
C GLY A 337 -12.13 30.87 -15.96
N ALA A 338 -11.57 30.04 -15.07
CA ALA A 338 -12.24 29.64 -13.83
C ALA A 338 -12.72 30.84 -12.99
N ALA A 339 -13.99 30.80 -12.59
CA ALA A 339 -14.63 31.82 -11.76
C ALA A 339 -14.56 31.41 -10.30
N PHE A 340 -14.00 32.28 -9.46
CA PHE A 340 -13.77 32.02 -8.03
C PHE A 340 -14.85 32.69 -7.19
N TYR A 341 -15.39 31.92 -6.26
CA TYR A 341 -16.45 32.31 -5.33
C TYR A 341 -16.04 31.91 -3.91
N SER A 342 -16.73 32.51 -2.95
CA SER A 342 -16.72 32.14 -1.53
C SER A 342 -18.14 32.18 -1.00
N LYS A 343 -18.39 31.57 0.17
CA LYS A 343 -19.69 31.69 0.83
C LYS A 343 -20.06 33.16 1.09
N GLU A 344 -19.10 34.02 1.40
CA GLU A 344 -19.32 35.45 1.61
C GLU A 344 -19.85 36.12 0.34
N THR A 345 -19.24 35.85 -0.82
CA THR A 345 -19.68 36.43 -2.10
C THR A 345 -21.04 35.89 -2.57
N LEU A 346 -21.35 34.62 -2.28
CA LEU A 346 -22.59 33.97 -2.72
C LEU A 346 -23.76 34.35 -1.81
N LEU A 347 -23.59 34.20 -0.50
CA LEU A 347 -24.67 34.40 0.46
C LEU A 347 -24.94 35.86 0.80
N ALA A 348 -24.00 36.77 0.57
CA ALA A 348 -24.30 38.21 0.68
C ALA A 348 -25.51 38.63 -0.18
N ARG A 349 -25.74 37.93 -1.30
CA ARG A 349 -26.89 38.15 -2.18
C ARG A 349 -28.05 37.21 -1.90
N ALA A 350 -27.75 35.91 -1.74
CA ALA A 350 -28.78 34.89 -1.63
C ALA A 350 -29.46 34.85 -0.25
N ALA A 351 -28.76 35.22 0.81
CA ALA A 351 -29.25 35.21 2.18
C ALA A 351 -28.58 36.34 3.00
N PRO A 352 -29.01 37.61 2.83
CA PRO A 352 -28.47 38.72 3.60
C PRO A 352 -28.54 38.45 5.11
N GLY A 353 -27.43 38.67 5.81
CA GLY A 353 -27.33 38.38 7.24
C GLY A 353 -27.14 36.89 7.60
N TRP A 354 -26.85 36.01 6.64
CA TRP A 354 -26.65 34.56 6.86
C TRP A 354 -25.72 34.24 8.05
N ALA A 355 -24.65 35.02 8.27
CA ALA A 355 -23.71 34.79 9.36
C ALA A 355 -24.36 34.93 10.76
N ALA A 356 -25.41 35.74 10.88
CA ALA A 356 -26.14 35.94 12.14
C ALA A 356 -26.86 34.66 12.61
N SER A 357 -27.20 33.74 11.69
CA SER A 357 -27.79 32.44 12.03
C SER A 357 -26.88 31.58 12.92
N PHE A 358 -25.57 31.83 12.88
CA PHE A 358 -24.57 31.16 13.71
C PHE A 358 -24.33 31.87 15.05
N GLY A 359 -25.08 32.92 15.40
CA GLY A 359 -25.02 33.57 16.71
C GLY A 359 -23.66 34.20 17.06
N GLY A 360 -22.85 34.54 16.05
CA GLY A 360 -21.49 35.04 16.21
C GLY A 360 -20.44 33.96 16.50
N PHE A 361 -20.77 32.69 16.34
CA PHE A 361 -19.83 31.57 16.53
C PHE A 361 -19.07 31.26 15.25
N ASP A 362 -17.87 31.82 15.14
CA ASP A 362 -17.05 31.74 13.94
C ASP A 362 -16.77 30.30 13.50
N ASP A 363 -16.56 29.38 14.44
CA ASP A 363 -16.25 28.00 14.10
C ASP A 363 -17.48 27.19 13.63
N ALA A 364 -18.69 27.58 14.05
CA ALA A 364 -19.94 26.97 13.59
C ALA A 364 -20.19 27.29 12.10
N VAL A 365 -19.80 28.49 11.65
CA VAL A 365 -19.78 28.88 10.23
C VAL A 365 -18.96 27.89 9.39
N GLY A 366 -17.91 27.29 9.97
CA GLY A 366 -17.11 26.26 9.30
C GLY A 366 -17.88 24.98 8.92
N GLN A 367 -19.06 24.72 9.50
CA GLN A 367 -19.91 23.61 9.04
C GLN A 367 -20.57 23.89 7.69
N LEU A 368 -20.84 25.15 7.36
CA LEU A 368 -21.30 25.51 6.02
C LEU A 368 -20.23 25.18 4.97
N ASP A 369 -18.96 25.50 5.26
CA ASP A 369 -17.85 25.11 4.38
C ASP A 369 -17.71 23.58 4.27
N PHE A 370 -17.96 22.86 5.36
CA PHE A 370 -17.95 21.39 5.36
C PHE A 370 -19.02 20.84 4.41
N GLU A 371 -20.26 21.31 4.51
CA GLU A 371 -21.36 20.91 3.62
C GLU A 371 -21.02 21.20 2.16
N LEU A 372 -20.60 22.43 1.87
CA LEU A 372 -20.25 22.85 0.50
C LEU A 372 -19.08 22.05 -0.08
N GLY A 373 -18.10 21.66 0.75
CA GLY A 373 -17.01 20.78 0.33
C GLY A 373 -17.43 19.33 0.11
N VAL A 374 -18.38 18.83 0.90
CA VAL A 374 -18.91 17.47 0.75
C VAL A 374 -19.81 17.32 -0.47
N ARG A 375 -20.53 18.38 -0.86
CA ARG A 375 -21.50 18.37 -1.97
C ARG A 375 -20.90 18.67 -3.35
N SER A 376 -19.72 19.29 -3.41
CA SER A 376 -19.05 19.64 -4.66
C SER A 376 -18.78 18.42 -5.56
N ALA A 377 -18.75 18.61 -6.87
CA ALA A 377 -18.39 17.56 -7.82
C ALA A 377 -16.94 17.11 -7.59
N ARG A 378 -16.06 18.06 -7.27
CA ARG A 378 -14.65 17.82 -6.94
C ARG A 378 -14.23 18.62 -5.73
N PHE A 379 -13.42 18.00 -4.88
CA PHE A 379 -12.82 18.65 -3.72
C PHE A 379 -11.30 18.68 -3.84
N VAL A 380 -10.69 19.85 -3.61
CA VAL A 380 -9.24 20.02 -3.52
C VAL A 380 -8.90 20.39 -2.08
N GLY A 381 -8.17 19.50 -1.40
CA GLY A 381 -7.79 19.66 0.00
C GLY A 381 -6.30 19.43 0.23
N THR A 382 -5.91 19.34 1.50
CA THR A 382 -4.51 19.12 1.89
C THR A 382 -4.40 17.97 2.86
N GLY A 383 -3.37 17.14 2.69
CA GLY A 383 -3.14 15.95 3.51
C GLY A 383 -2.72 16.24 4.96
N PHE A 384 -2.63 17.50 5.38
CA PHE A 384 -2.27 17.92 6.75
C PHE A 384 -3.40 18.69 7.46
N SER A 385 -4.51 18.96 6.77
CA SER A 385 -5.66 19.64 7.36
C SER A 385 -6.72 18.63 7.82
N SER A 386 -7.07 18.69 9.10
CA SER A 386 -8.18 17.92 9.68
C SER A 386 -9.52 18.21 8.99
N PHE A 387 -9.75 19.46 8.57
CA PHE A 387 -10.94 19.87 7.83
C PHE A 387 -10.99 19.22 6.45
N SER A 388 -9.89 19.29 5.69
CA SER A 388 -9.80 18.60 4.40
C SER A 388 -9.98 17.10 4.54
N LEU A 389 -9.40 16.51 5.59
CA LEU A 389 -9.56 15.08 5.86
C LEU A 389 -11.02 14.74 6.21
N ALA A 390 -11.71 15.55 7.01
CA ALA A 390 -13.11 15.32 7.36
C ALA A 390 -14.02 15.38 6.12
N ILE A 391 -13.81 16.34 5.21
CA ILE A 391 -14.55 16.40 3.93
C ILE A 391 -14.25 15.14 3.10
N TYR A 392 -12.97 14.79 2.94
CA TYR A 392 -12.55 13.60 2.21
C TYR A 392 -13.22 12.32 2.75
N LEU A 393 -13.24 12.13 4.07
CA LEU A 393 -13.86 10.98 4.71
C LEU A 393 -15.37 10.92 4.48
N ALA A 394 -16.07 12.06 4.53
CA ALA A 394 -17.51 12.12 4.26
C ALA A 394 -17.84 11.81 2.80
N ARG A 395 -17.05 12.37 1.86
CA ARG A 395 -17.20 12.11 0.43
C ARG A 395 -16.98 10.63 0.09
N THR A 396 -15.93 10.03 0.63
CA THR A 396 -15.60 8.62 0.38
C THR A 396 -16.59 7.65 1.04
N ALA A 397 -17.25 8.04 2.13
CA ALA A 397 -18.33 7.25 2.72
C ALA A 397 -19.55 7.13 1.80
N ARG A 398 -19.90 8.19 1.06
CA ARG A 398 -21.03 8.22 0.12
C ARG A 398 -20.78 7.36 -1.12
N SER A 399 -19.53 7.17 -1.52
CA SER A 399 -19.14 6.37 -2.69
C SER A 399 -19.23 4.86 -2.47
N VAL A 400 -19.31 4.38 -1.21
CA VAL A 400 -19.39 2.95 -0.93
C VAL A 400 -20.83 2.50 -1.18
N PRO A 401 -21.10 1.62 -2.16
CA PRO A 401 -22.43 1.06 -2.35
C PRO A 401 -22.87 0.44 -1.02
N SER A 402 -24.03 0.87 -0.52
CA SER A 402 -24.66 0.26 0.64
C SER A 402 -24.69 -1.26 0.44
N ALA A 403 -23.98 -2.00 1.30
CA ALA A 403 -23.97 -3.47 1.25
C ALA A 403 -25.34 -4.06 1.64
N SER A 404 -26.29 -3.23 2.05
CA SER A 404 -27.67 -3.60 2.36
C SER A 404 -28.61 -3.09 1.27
N SER A 405 -28.56 -3.71 0.09
CA SER A 405 -29.76 -3.86 -0.76
C SER A 405 -30.63 -5.02 -0.23
N LEU A 406 -30.81 -5.09 1.10
CA LEU A 406 -31.81 -5.95 1.73
C LEU A 406 -33.13 -5.16 1.77
N PRO A 407 -34.21 -5.67 1.16
CA PRO A 407 -35.49 -4.99 1.14
C PRO A 407 -36.06 -4.93 2.56
N GLY A 408 -36.31 -3.73 3.09
CA GLY A 408 -37.14 -3.52 4.29
C GLY A 408 -36.55 -2.72 5.46
N ALA A 409 -35.33 -2.16 5.36
CA ALA A 409 -34.79 -1.33 6.45
C ALA A 409 -35.13 0.15 6.25
N TYR A 410 -35.86 0.71 7.22
CA TYR A 410 -36.13 2.14 7.43
C TYR A 410 -34.83 2.96 7.37
N GLY A 411 -34.44 3.47 6.18
CA GLY A 411 -33.13 4.11 6.01
C GLY A 411 -33.00 5.03 4.79
N ASP A 412 -33.88 4.94 3.79
CA ASP A 412 -33.77 5.78 2.60
C ASP A 412 -33.98 7.29 2.88
N SER A 413 -34.57 7.66 4.03
CA SER A 413 -35.03 9.03 4.29
C SER A 413 -33.96 10.08 4.64
N ILE A 414 -32.76 9.73 5.11
CA ILE A 414 -31.86 10.77 5.68
C ILE A 414 -31.20 11.63 4.59
N TYR A 415 -31.17 11.17 3.34
CA TYR A 415 -30.70 11.95 2.17
C TYR A 415 -31.59 11.71 0.93
N ASN A 416 -32.91 11.55 1.11
CA ASN A 416 -33.80 11.23 -0.01
C ASN A 416 -34.25 12.49 -0.78
N GLY A 417 -33.87 12.52 -2.06
CA GLY A 417 -34.41 13.43 -3.07
C GLY A 417 -33.32 14.07 -3.91
N ALA A 418 -33.07 13.52 -5.11
CA ALA A 418 -32.19 14.04 -6.17
C ALA A 418 -30.66 14.00 -5.96
N TRP A 419 -30.12 14.08 -4.74
CA TRP A 419 -28.66 14.20 -4.54
C TRP A 419 -27.87 12.89 -4.71
N ALA A 420 -28.45 11.74 -4.35
CA ALA A 420 -27.76 10.44 -4.41
C ALA A 420 -27.44 9.97 -5.84
N ALA A 421 -28.21 10.41 -6.85
CA ALA A 421 -27.99 10.06 -8.26
C ALA A 421 -26.92 10.95 -8.93
N ALA A 422 -26.71 12.18 -8.45
CA ALA A 422 -25.64 13.06 -8.93
C ALA A 422 -24.30 12.81 -8.21
N ALA A 423 -24.32 12.19 -7.03
CA ALA A 423 -23.16 11.87 -6.20
C ALA A 423 -22.37 10.63 -6.68
N HIS A 424 -22.14 10.49 -7.99
CA HIS A 424 -21.17 9.53 -8.53
C HIS A 424 -19.76 9.88 -8.04
N GLY A 425 -19.33 9.30 -6.92
CA GLY A 425 -17.93 9.10 -6.53
C GLY A 425 -16.98 10.28 -6.84
N GLY A 426 -17.38 11.51 -6.49
CA GLY A 426 -16.63 12.71 -6.85
C GLY A 426 -15.22 12.67 -6.26
N ALA A 427 -14.21 12.35 -7.08
CA ALA A 427 -12.84 12.20 -6.60
C ALA A 427 -12.36 13.47 -5.90
N SER A 428 -11.60 13.25 -4.83
CA SER A 428 -10.99 14.33 -4.05
C SER A 428 -9.50 14.36 -4.36
N GLU A 429 -8.99 15.55 -4.68
CA GLU A 429 -7.58 15.79 -4.94
C GLU A 429 -6.92 16.34 -3.67
N MET A 430 -6.02 15.58 -3.06
CA MET A 430 -5.27 16.02 -1.88
C MET A 430 -3.90 16.51 -2.32
N ALA A 431 -3.61 17.79 -2.11
CA ALA A 431 -2.31 18.37 -2.42
C ALA A 431 -1.21 17.69 -1.58
N ASP A 432 -0.24 17.11 -2.29
CA ASP A 432 0.92 16.44 -1.70
C ASP A 432 1.96 17.47 -1.32
N VAL A 433 1.94 17.86 -0.04
CA VAL A 433 2.88 18.83 0.51
C VAL A 433 3.59 18.18 1.68
N ASP A 434 4.92 18.26 1.62
CA ASP A 434 5.76 17.91 2.75
C ASP A 434 5.69 19.04 3.77
N VAL A 435 4.97 18.78 4.86
CA VAL A 435 5.01 19.60 6.06
C VAL A 435 6.07 19.02 6.97
N SER A 436 6.80 19.88 7.67
CA SER A 436 7.78 19.40 8.67
C SER A 436 7.11 18.64 9.83
N ASP A 437 5.79 18.76 9.97
CA ASP A 437 5.01 18.12 11.01
C ASP A 437 4.67 16.66 10.73
N ARG A 438 4.34 15.95 11.81
CA ARG A 438 3.96 14.54 11.81
C ARG A 438 2.48 14.33 11.45
N LEU A 439 1.67 15.38 11.41
CA LEU A 439 0.22 15.33 11.18
C LEU A 439 -0.08 14.93 9.74
N GLY A 440 0.67 15.47 8.79
CA GLY A 440 0.54 15.10 7.37
C GLY A 440 0.73 13.60 7.12
N ALA A 441 1.68 12.97 7.80
CA ALA A 441 1.91 11.53 7.70
C ALA A 441 0.78 10.70 8.32
N ILE A 442 0.21 11.14 9.44
CA ILE A 442 -0.92 10.46 10.10
C ILE A 442 -2.17 10.52 9.23
N PHE A 443 -2.54 11.71 8.75
CA PHE A 443 -3.72 11.90 7.91
C PHE A 443 -3.65 11.18 6.57
N ARG A 444 -2.45 11.03 5.99
CA ARG A 444 -2.26 10.21 4.78
C ARG A 444 -2.74 8.77 4.94
N ILE A 445 -2.70 8.18 6.14
CA ILE A 445 -3.18 6.81 6.38
C ILE A 445 -4.71 6.70 6.21
N HIS A 446 -5.43 7.79 6.42
CA HIS A 446 -6.87 7.83 6.23
C HIS A 446 -7.26 7.95 4.74
N LEU A 447 -6.30 8.21 3.84
CA LEU A 447 -6.52 8.31 2.41
C LEU A 447 -6.38 6.92 1.77
N THR A 448 -7.39 6.47 1.04
CA THR A 448 -7.32 5.20 0.27
C THR A 448 -6.51 5.39 -1.00
N PRO A 449 -5.68 4.40 -1.39
CA PRO A 449 -4.95 4.43 -2.66
C PRO A 449 -5.86 4.55 -3.90
N GLU A 450 -7.08 4.00 -3.82
CA GLU A 450 -8.05 4.01 -4.92
C GLU A 450 -8.69 5.39 -5.17
N ASP A 451 -8.79 6.23 -4.12
CA ASP A 451 -9.43 7.55 -4.18
C ASP A 451 -8.41 8.69 -4.34
N GLY A 452 -7.12 8.39 -4.19
CA GLY A 452 -5.99 9.31 -4.37
C GLY A 452 -5.24 9.05 -5.67
N ARG A 453 -5.79 9.51 -6.81
CA ARG A 453 -5.08 9.48 -8.11
C ARG A 453 -3.76 10.27 -8.11
N ASN A 454 -3.49 11.00 -7.03
CA ASN A 454 -2.27 11.74 -6.79
C ASN A 454 -1.51 11.24 -5.57
N THR A 455 -0.59 10.31 -5.78
CA THR A 455 0.80 10.56 -5.37
C THR A 455 1.73 9.87 -6.36
N ARG A 456 2.48 10.66 -7.13
CA ARG A 456 3.73 10.21 -7.77
C ARG A 456 4.78 9.77 -6.74
N ALA A 457 4.51 9.89 -5.44
CA ALA A 457 5.23 9.18 -4.39
C ALA A 457 4.96 7.67 -4.52
N GLU A 458 5.70 7.05 -5.44
CA GLU A 458 6.23 5.70 -5.35
C GLU A 458 6.15 5.13 -3.92
N ALA A 459 5.48 3.99 -3.74
CA ALA A 459 5.88 2.95 -2.78
C ALA A 459 6.18 3.35 -1.32
N VAL A 460 5.75 4.53 -0.84
CA VAL A 460 5.88 4.88 0.58
C VAL A 460 4.69 4.25 1.27
N ASP A 461 4.92 3.05 1.78
CA ASP A 461 4.09 2.43 2.81
C ASP A 461 3.73 3.52 3.85
N PRO A 462 2.47 3.97 3.92
CA PRO A 462 2.08 5.09 4.76
C PRO A 462 2.35 4.78 6.25
N CYS A 463 2.42 3.50 6.61
CA CYS A 463 2.83 3.07 7.94
C CYS A 463 4.34 3.11 8.12
N LYS A 464 5.14 2.88 7.07
CA LYS A 464 6.58 3.17 7.10
C LYS A 464 6.87 4.67 7.22
N ALA A 465 6.10 5.53 6.56
CA ALA A 465 6.17 6.98 6.76
C ALA A 465 5.83 7.36 8.21
N LEU A 466 4.78 6.75 8.76
CA LEU A 466 4.38 6.94 10.16
C LEU A 466 5.46 6.47 11.16
N LEU A 467 6.02 5.28 10.96
CA LEU A 467 7.13 4.73 11.75
C LEU A 467 8.38 5.62 11.69
N LYS A 468 8.62 6.26 10.54
CA LYS A 468 9.71 7.23 10.39
C LYS A 468 9.38 8.52 11.15
N ALA A 469 8.14 9.01 11.03
CA ALA A 469 7.67 10.29 11.56
C ALA A 469 7.51 10.30 13.09
N HIS A 470 7.17 9.17 13.73
CA HIS A 470 6.89 9.15 15.17
C HIS A 470 7.77 8.14 15.94
N PRO A 471 8.63 8.59 16.87
CA PRO A 471 9.44 7.71 17.72
C PRO A 471 8.60 6.70 18.51
N ARG A 472 7.43 7.08 19.04
CA ARG A 472 6.55 6.14 19.77
C ARG A 472 5.99 5.00 18.89
N PHE A 473 5.84 5.21 17.57
CA PHE A 473 5.46 4.11 16.68
C PHE A 473 6.64 3.16 16.43
N ARG A 474 7.89 3.59 16.66
CA ARG A 474 9.06 2.69 16.62
C ARG A 474 9.13 1.76 17.83
N GLU A 475 8.60 2.20 18.97
CA GLU A 475 8.48 1.41 20.22
C GLU A 475 7.32 0.41 20.16
N LEU A 476 6.28 0.72 19.37
CA LEU A 476 5.23 -0.23 19.00
C LEU A 476 5.81 -1.29 18.04
N ASP A 477 6.42 -2.32 18.63
CA ASP A 477 6.91 -3.58 18.06
C ASP A 477 6.86 -3.64 16.51
N ARG A 478 7.99 -3.32 15.85
CA ARG A 478 8.20 -3.34 14.38
C ARG A 478 7.56 -4.53 13.62
N PRO A 479 7.46 -5.77 14.17
CA PRO A 479 6.78 -6.87 13.49
C PRO A 479 5.26 -6.68 13.35
N ARG A 480 4.62 -5.90 14.22
CA ARG A 480 3.14 -5.80 14.32
C ARG A 480 2.55 -4.69 13.45
N LEU A 481 3.18 -3.51 13.41
CA LEU A 481 2.80 -2.44 12.47
C LEU A 481 3.25 -2.72 11.02
N GLY A 482 4.10 -3.72 10.80
CA GLY A 482 4.42 -4.23 9.46
C GLY A 482 3.24 -4.92 8.75
N ALA A 483 2.11 -5.06 9.44
CA ALA A 483 0.84 -5.61 8.96
C ALA A 483 -0.28 -4.56 8.84
N CYS A 484 0.05 -3.27 8.71
CA CYS A 484 -0.89 -2.28 8.17
C CYS A 484 -1.58 -2.86 6.93
N PRO A 485 -2.84 -2.48 6.65
CA PRO A 485 -3.62 -3.11 5.61
C PRO A 485 -2.96 -2.70 4.30
N ARG A 486 -2.11 -3.59 3.81
CA ARG A 486 -1.90 -3.72 2.37
C ARG A 486 -3.31 -3.82 1.83
N VAL A 487 -3.66 -2.86 0.98
CA VAL A 487 -4.85 -2.85 0.12
C VAL A 487 -5.46 -4.25 0.06
N PRO A 488 -6.73 -4.43 0.47
CA PRO A 488 -7.32 -5.73 0.78
C PRO A 488 -6.81 -6.77 -0.19
N PHE A 489 -6.05 -7.67 0.41
CA PHE A 489 -5.17 -8.52 -0.33
C PHE A 489 -6.01 -9.48 -1.18
N VAL A 490 -6.05 -9.21 -2.49
CA VAL A 490 -6.81 -9.92 -3.53
C VAL A 490 -6.57 -11.43 -3.53
N LEU A 491 -5.55 -11.95 -2.83
CA LEU A 491 -5.34 -13.39 -2.74
C LEU A 491 -6.25 -14.11 -1.71
N GLY A 492 -6.95 -13.38 -0.83
CA GLY A 492 -7.71 -13.97 0.29
C GLY A 492 -9.23 -14.04 0.13
N GLN A 493 -9.83 -13.24 -0.75
CA GLN A 493 -11.28 -13.26 -0.98
C GLN A 493 -11.61 -14.22 -2.12
N ASN A 494 -12.14 -15.40 -1.79
CA ASN A 494 -12.90 -16.31 -2.67
C ASN A 494 -12.59 -16.17 -4.17
N HIS A 495 -11.32 -16.26 -4.57
CA HIS A 495 -11.04 -16.56 -5.96
C HIS A 495 -11.62 -17.95 -6.17
N PRO A 496 -12.53 -18.14 -7.15
CA PRO A 496 -13.20 -19.41 -7.36
C PRO A 496 -12.12 -20.50 -7.39
N ALA A 497 -12.33 -21.53 -6.57
CA ALA A 497 -11.44 -22.67 -6.45
C ALA A 497 -10.95 -23.05 -7.85
N ALA A 498 -9.62 -22.97 -8.05
CA ALA A 498 -8.96 -23.32 -9.31
C ALA A 498 -9.70 -22.81 -10.56
N SER A 499 -9.57 -21.51 -10.90
CA SER A 499 -9.75 -21.10 -12.30
C SER A 499 -9.00 -22.10 -13.18
N ALA A 500 -9.71 -22.78 -14.10
CA ALA A 500 -9.15 -23.84 -14.91
C ALA A 500 -7.79 -23.43 -15.46
N ARG A 501 -6.76 -24.23 -15.18
CA ARG A 501 -5.42 -23.94 -15.71
C ARG A 501 -5.52 -23.79 -17.22
N PRO A 502 -4.81 -22.83 -17.80
CA PRO A 502 -4.74 -22.74 -19.25
C PRO A 502 -4.23 -24.07 -19.83
N PRO A 503 -4.67 -24.46 -21.04
CA PRO A 503 -4.15 -25.65 -21.70
C PRO A 503 -2.62 -25.62 -21.75
N ASP A 504 -2.01 -26.74 -21.39
CA ASP A 504 -0.56 -26.95 -21.43
C ASP A 504 -0.16 -28.01 -22.46
N ARG A 505 1.14 -28.11 -22.75
CA ARG A 505 1.77 -29.07 -23.64
C ARG A 505 2.69 -30.02 -22.89
N CYS A 506 2.42 -30.25 -21.60
CA CYS A 506 3.24 -31.11 -20.75
C CYS A 506 3.31 -32.53 -21.30
N ASP A 507 2.21 -33.05 -21.88
CA ASP A 507 2.16 -34.37 -22.52
C ASP A 507 3.14 -34.51 -23.70
N THR A 508 3.42 -33.41 -24.40
CA THR A 508 4.36 -33.44 -25.54
C THR A 508 5.79 -33.18 -25.10
N LEU A 509 6.00 -32.21 -24.20
CA LEU A 509 7.34 -31.73 -23.85
C LEU A 509 8.03 -32.57 -22.78
N ALA A 510 7.25 -33.15 -21.86
CA ALA A 510 7.73 -33.98 -20.76
C ALA A 510 6.61 -34.92 -20.26
N PRO A 511 6.14 -35.89 -21.08
CA PRO A 511 4.94 -36.70 -20.80
C PRO A 511 4.93 -37.39 -19.45
N ARG A 512 6.11 -37.81 -18.98
CA ARG A 512 6.28 -38.55 -17.73
C ARG A 512 6.66 -37.65 -16.54
N PHE A 513 6.80 -36.34 -16.75
CA PHE A 513 7.03 -35.36 -15.69
C PHE A 513 5.69 -34.90 -15.11
N ARG A 514 4.97 -35.83 -14.49
CA ARG A 514 3.62 -35.65 -13.95
C ARG A 514 3.48 -36.38 -12.62
N PHE A 515 2.61 -35.85 -11.77
CA PHE A 515 2.25 -36.44 -10.49
C PHE A 515 0.73 -36.38 -10.32
N GLU A 516 0.14 -37.48 -9.89
CA GLU A 516 -1.27 -37.57 -9.56
C GLU A 516 -1.45 -38.03 -8.10
N PRO A 517 -2.11 -37.23 -7.22
CA PRO A 517 -2.47 -35.83 -7.45
C PRO A 517 -1.22 -34.94 -7.67
N ALA A 518 -1.36 -33.72 -8.19
CA ALA A 518 -0.24 -32.79 -8.38
C ALA A 518 0.57 -32.59 -7.09
N LEU A 519 1.86 -32.24 -7.19
CA LEU A 519 2.74 -32.14 -6.02
C LEU A 519 2.31 -31.07 -5.02
N ASP A 520 1.62 -30.03 -5.47
CA ASP A 520 1.08 -28.93 -4.66
C ASP A 520 -0.41 -29.06 -4.35
N HIS A 521 -1.01 -30.22 -4.61
CA HIS A 521 -2.40 -30.49 -4.28
C HIS A 521 -2.65 -30.38 -2.76
N PRO A 522 -3.76 -29.77 -2.31
CA PRO A 522 -4.07 -29.61 -0.89
C PRO A 522 -4.08 -30.92 -0.09
N GLU A 523 -4.55 -32.02 -0.69
CA GLU A 523 -4.53 -33.37 -0.06
C GLU A 523 -3.12 -33.83 0.34
N ARG A 524 -2.07 -33.37 -0.34
CA ARG A 524 -0.68 -33.72 0.03
C ARG A 524 -0.16 -32.92 1.22
N HIS A 525 -0.78 -31.78 1.53
CA HIS A 525 -0.23 -30.78 2.48
C HIS A 525 -1.16 -30.40 3.62
N GLY A 526 -2.45 -30.72 3.52
CA GLY A 526 -3.50 -30.28 4.44
C GLY A 526 -3.85 -28.79 4.35
N HIS A 527 -3.39 -28.09 3.30
CA HIS A 527 -3.69 -26.68 3.05
C HIS A 527 -3.44 -26.33 1.58
N ASP A 528 -4.10 -25.26 1.12
CA ASP A 528 -3.90 -24.73 -0.23
C ASP A 528 -2.55 -24.01 -0.33
N CYS A 529 -1.71 -24.44 -1.26
CA CYS A 529 -0.50 -23.73 -1.61
C CYS A 529 -0.88 -22.55 -2.53
N ALA A 530 -0.87 -21.31 -2.04
CA ALA A 530 -1.03 -20.13 -2.92
C ALA A 530 0.26 -19.85 -3.73
N LEU A 531 1.42 -20.19 -3.14
CA LEU A 531 2.75 -20.06 -3.73
C LEU A 531 3.50 -21.39 -3.65
N SER A 532 4.00 -21.88 -4.79
CA SER A 532 5.01 -22.94 -4.80
C SER A 532 6.40 -22.36 -5.06
N VAL A 533 7.31 -22.54 -4.11
CA VAL A 533 8.73 -22.21 -4.23
C VAL A 533 9.49 -23.48 -4.59
N PHE A 534 10.31 -23.45 -5.63
CA PHE A 534 10.99 -24.67 -6.07
C PHE A 534 12.40 -24.42 -6.62
N THR A 535 13.24 -25.45 -6.51
CA THR A 535 14.61 -25.49 -7.04
C THR A 535 14.93 -26.87 -7.59
N ALA A 536 16.06 -27.03 -8.28
CA ALA A 536 16.50 -28.29 -8.84
C ALA A 536 18.02 -28.49 -8.65
N ILE A 537 18.43 -29.70 -8.24
CA ILE A 537 19.83 -30.12 -8.11
C ILE A 537 19.96 -31.52 -8.71
N MET A 538 20.72 -31.66 -9.79
CA MET A 538 20.82 -32.89 -10.59
C MET A 538 22.26 -33.16 -11.01
N GLY A 539 22.59 -34.39 -11.41
CA GLY A 539 23.91 -34.77 -11.94
C GLY A 539 25.09 -34.69 -10.97
N GLY A 540 24.87 -34.79 -9.66
CA GLY A 540 25.94 -34.72 -8.66
C GLY A 540 26.65 -33.36 -8.59
N TYR A 541 25.96 -32.30 -9.00
CA TYR A 541 26.49 -30.93 -9.15
C TYR A 541 27.08 -30.33 -7.86
N TYR A 542 27.94 -29.32 -8.05
CA TYR A 542 28.56 -28.50 -7.00
C TYR A 542 27.58 -27.63 -6.21
N ASP A 543 26.36 -27.44 -6.70
CA ASP A 543 25.38 -26.56 -6.06
C ASP A 543 24.78 -27.26 -4.84
N ARG A 544 25.03 -26.69 -3.67
CA ARG A 544 24.42 -27.15 -2.42
C ARG A 544 23.02 -26.60 -2.27
N ALA A 545 22.11 -27.45 -1.82
CA ALA A 545 20.78 -27.01 -1.42
C ALA A 545 20.87 -25.97 -0.29
N PRO A 546 20.12 -24.87 -0.36
CA PRO A 546 20.07 -23.92 0.75
C PRO A 546 19.38 -24.60 1.94
N VAL A 547 20.10 -24.69 3.07
CA VAL A 547 19.58 -25.23 4.32
C VAL A 547 18.89 -24.11 5.09
N TYR A 548 17.58 -24.24 5.27
CA TYR A 548 16.80 -23.33 6.11
C TYR A 548 16.58 -23.96 7.48
N ASP A 549 16.99 -23.23 8.51
CA ASP A 549 16.82 -23.63 9.91
C ASP A 549 15.36 -23.48 10.39
N GLY A 550 15.14 -23.83 11.67
CA GLY A 550 13.81 -23.71 12.27
C GLY A 550 13.37 -22.28 12.52
N GLU A 551 14.30 -21.34 12.69
CA GLU A 551 13.98 -19.93 12.85
C GLU A 551 13.41 -19.36 11.54
N PHE A 552 14.03 -19.65 10.41
CA PHE A 552 13.53 -19.29 9.07
C PHE A 552 12.12 -19.82 8.86
N ARG A 553 11.88 -21.11 9.18
CA ARG A 553 10.55 -21.72 9.08
C ARG A 553 9.54 -21.04 10.00
N ALA A 554 9.91 -20.78 11.25
CA ALA A 554 9.03 -20.13 12.23
C ALA A 554 8.63 -18.72 11.76
N LYS A 555 9.60 -17.93 11.26
CA LYS A 555 9.36 -16.60 10.67
C LYS A 555 8.48 -16.67 9.43
N LEU A 556 8.70 -17.65 8.54
CA LEU A 556 7.85 -17.88 7.37
C LEU A 556 6.39 -18.15 7.79
N ARG A 557 6.18 -19.10 8.72
CA ARG A 557 4.84 -19.45 9.20
C ARG A 557 4.17 -18.33 10.00
N ALA A 558 4.93 -17.56 10.76
CA ALA A 558 4.42 -16.37 11.43
C ALA A 558 3.90 -15.34 10.42
N HIS A 559 4.67 -15.07 9.36
CA HIS A 559 4.26 -14.16 8.29
C HIS A 559 3.00 -14.64 7.56
N GLU A 560 2.94 -15.93 7.23
CA GLU A 560 1.78 -16.52 6.54
C GLU A 560 0.53 -16.53 7.41
N ARG A 561 0.64 -16.87 8.71
CA ARG A 561 -0.50 -16.79 9.63
C ARG A 561 -0.99 -15.35 9.79
N ALA A 562 -0.09 -14.39 9.89
CA ALA A 562 -0.45 -12.97 9.98
C ALA A 562 -1.11 -12.46 8.69
N SER A 563 -0.64 -12.90 7.52
CA SER A 563 -1.12 -12.39 6.22
C SER A 563 -2.33 -13.15 5.66
N PHE A 564 -2.44 -14.43 5.95
CA PHE A 564 -3.40 -15.36 5.31
C PHE A 564 -4.20 -16.20 6.30
N GLY A 565 -3.93 -16.10 7.61
CA GLY A 565 -4.53 -16.96 8.64
C GLY A 565 -4.03 -18.42 8.64
N ARG A 566 -3.32 -18.85 7.60
CA ARG A 566 -2.88 -20.24 7.41
C ARG A 566 -1.56 -20.35 6.63
N PRO A 567 -0.83 -21.47 6.75
CA PRO A 567 0.23 -21.85 5.82
C PRO A 567 -0.22 -21.68 4.37
N SER A 568 0.57 -20.95 3.56
CA SER A 568 0.17 -20.60 2.19
C SER A 568 1.26 -20.82 1.14
N SER A 569 2.47 -21.24 1.54
CA SER A 569 3.53 -21.66 0.62
C SER A 569 3.97 -23.12 0.80
N CYS A 570 4.34 -23.71 -0.34
CA CYS A 570 4.84 -25.08 -0.47
C CYS A 570 6.20 -25.06 -1.16
N TRP A 571 7.18 -25.77 -0.59
CA TRP A 571 8.59 -25.68 -1.00
C TRP A 571 9.09 -27.02 -1.51
N PHE A 572 9.63 -27.06 -2.72
CA PHE A 572 10.03 -28.29 -3.41
C PHE A 572 11.49 -28.23 -3.91
N LEU A 573 12.25 -29.29 -3.64
CA LEU A 573 13.60 -29.45 -4.17
C LEU A 573 13.63 -30.68 -5.06
N PHE A 574 13.74 -30.50 -6.36
CA PHE A 574 13.77 -31.61 -7.31
C PHE A 574 15.19 -32.13 -7.47
N THR A 575 15.36 -33.45 -7.42
CA THR A 575 16.65 -34.11 -7.62
C THR A 575 16.49 -35.40 -8.39
N ASP A 576 17.56 -35.91 -8.99
CA ASP A 576 17.58 -37.23 -9.63
C ASP A 576 18.10 -38.30 -8.65
N GLU A 577 17.88 -39.57 -8.97
CA GLU A 577 18.34 -40.69 -8.13
C GLU A 577 19.86 -40.68 -7.87
N PRO A 578 20.74 -40.38 -8.86
CA PRO A 578 22.18 -40.31 -8.62
C PRO A 578 22.62 -39.19 -7.67
N THR A 579 21.92 -38.05 -7.65
CA THR A 579 22.26 -36.91 -6.79
C THR A 579 21.76 -37.06 -5.37
N LEU A 580 20.70 -37.84 -5.16
CA LEU A 580 20.04 -38.01 -3.87
C LEU A 580 20.99 -38.37 -2.72
N PRO A 581 21.97 -39.30 -2.85
CA PRO A 581 22.90 -39.63 -1.76
C PRO A 581 23.77 -38.43 -1.33
N THR A 582 24.25 -37.64 -2.29
CA THR A 582 25.05 -36.43 -2.00
C THR A 582 24.19 -35.37 -1.33
N LEU A 583 23.00 -35.12 -1.87
CA LEU A 583 22.04 -34.19 -1.30
C LEU A 583 21.63 -34.60 0.13
N ALA A 584 21.46 -35.89 0.38
CA ALA A 584 21.11 -36.43 1.69
C ALA A 584 22.21 -36.18 2.74
N ARG A 585 23.49 -36.29 2.34
CA ARG A 585 24.61 -35.91 3.19
C ARG A 585 24.62 -34.42 3.49
N ASP A 586 24.48 -33.58 2.46
CA ASP A 586 24.55 -32.12 2.59
C ASP A 586 23.42 -31.54 3.46
N LEU A 587 22.21 -32.07 3.31
CA LEU A 587 21.06 -31.66 4.11
C LEU A 587 21.09 -32.22 5.55
N SER A 588 22.20 -32.82 5.97
CA SER A 588 22.39 -33.40 7.31
C SER A 588 21.28 -34.37 7.71
N LEU A 589 20.73 -35.12 6.74
CA LEU A 589 19.72 -36.15 7.01
C LEU A 589 20.20 -37.21 8.00
N HIS A 590 21.51 -37.32 8.21
CA HIS A 590 22.13 -38.34 9.04
C HIS A 590 21.87 -38.16 10.55
N SER A 591 21.44 -36.98 11.02
CA SER A 591 21.20 -36.76 12.47
C SER A 591 19.81 -37.17 12.98
N ARG A 592 18.91 -37.65 12.11
CA ARG A 592 17.58 -38.19 12.50
C ARG A 592 17.18 -39.47 11.75
N VAL A 593 18.07 -40.05 10.95
CA VAL A 593 17.80 -41.27 10.16
C VAL A 593 18.22 -42.56 10.90
N ASP A 594 18.52 -42.50 12.20
CA ASP A 594 18.54 -43.68 13.08
C ASP A 594 17.14 -44.26 13.35
N ASN A 595 16.12 -43.80 12.62
CA ASN A 595 14.83 -44.46 12.59
C ASN A 595 14.79 -45.50 11.44
N PRO A 596 14.95 -46.81 11.71
CA PRO A 596 14.85 -47.87 10.70
C PRO A 596 13.49 -47.93 9.99
N PHE A 597 12.50 -47.14 10.42
CA PHE A 597 11.25 -46.93 9.70
C PHE A 597 11.41 -46.04 8.45
N ALA A 598 12.35 -45.09 8.45
CA ALA A 598 12.59 -44.20 7.31
C ALA A 598 13.11 -44.96 6.09
N SER A 599 13.96 -45.98 6.28
CA SER A 599 14.49 -46.82 5.20
C SER A 599 13.45 -47.76 4.58
N ARG A 600 12.41 -48.16 5.33
CA ARG A 600 11.27 -48.93 4.79
C ARG A 600 10.22 -48.05 4.10
N VAL A 601 9.97 -46.84 4.62
CA VAL A 601 9.05 -45.85 3.98
C VAL A 601 9.65 -45.29 2.68
N LEU A 602 10.98 -45.10 2.63
CA LEU A 602 11.73 -44.74 1.41
C LEU A 602 11.49 -45.68 0.22
N ARG A 603 11.14 -46.96 0.48
CA ARG A 603 10.92 -47.97 -0.57
C ARG A 603 9.46 -48.15 -0.99
N ARG A 604 8.50 -47.59 -0.26
CA ARG A 604 7.06 -47.83 -0.52
C ARG A 604 6.32 -46.50 -0.68
N ARG A 605 6.14 -46.09 -1.94
CA ARG A 605 5.09 -45.17 -2.45
C ARG A 605 5.19 -43.65 -2.28
N THR A 606 6.21 -43.05 -1.67
CA THR A 606 6.29 -41.58 -1.67
C THR A 606 7.47 -41.07 -2.47
N ASP A 607 7.19 -40.57 -3.68
CA ASP A 607 8.13 -39.84 -4.56
C ASP A 607 8.61 -38.49 -3.97
N MET A 608 8.40 -38.27 -2.66
CA MET A 608 8.68 -37.04 -1.94
C MET A 608 9.18 -37.35 -0.52
N LEU A 609 10.42 -36.95 -0.24
CA LEU A 609 11.06 -37.01 1.07
C LEU A 609 11.01 -35.65 1.73
N ARG A 610 10.61 -35.58 3.00
CA ARG A 610 10.72 -34.33 3.75
C ARG A 610 12.14 -34.19 4.26
N VAL A 611 12.88 -33.20 3.78
CA VAL A 611 14.29 -33.01 4.13
C VAL A 611 14.53 -31.59 4.62
N GLY A 612 15.17 -31.47 5.79
CA GLY A 612 15.28 -30.21 6.50
C GLY A 612 13.92 -29.72 7.03
N GLN A 613 13.85 -28.43 7.39
CA GLN A 613 12.64 -27.87 8.01
C GLN A 613 11.62 -27.36 6.99
N VAL A 614 12.07 -26.96 5.78
CA VAL A 614 11.24 -26.27 4.78
C VAL A 614 11.05 -27.08 3.49
N TRP A 615 12.11 -27.65 2.93
CA TRP A 615 12.07 -28.35 1.63
C TRP A 615 11.35 -29.70 1.69
N LYS A 616 10.61 -29.99 0.62
CA LYS A 616 10.15 -31.33 0.25
C LYS A 616 11.00 -31.77 -0.94
N VAL A 617 11.89 -32.74 -0.73
CA VAL A 617 12.76 -33.29 -1.77
C VAL A 617 11.95 -34.24 -2.64
N VAL A 618 11.91 -33.97 -3.94
CA VAL A 618 11.21 -34.78 -4.94
C VAL A 618 12.26 -35.49 -5.76
N THR A 619 12.30 -36.83 -5.66
CA THR A 619 13.25 -37.64 -6.42
C THR A 619 12.62 -38.06 -7.74
N LEU A 620 13.23 -37.63 -8.85
CA LEU A 620 12.80 -37.91 -10.20
C LEU A 620 13.52 -39.17 -10.70
N LYS A 621 12.74 -40.21 -11.00
CA LYS A 621 13.25 -41.49 -11.50
C LYS A 621 13.71 -41.36 -12.95
N ALA A 622 14.59 -42.28 -13.35
CA ALA A 622 14.94 -42.45 -14.76
C ALA A 622 13.66 -42.59 -15.61
N GLY A 623 13.56 -41.78 -16.67
CA GLY A 623 12.41 -41.75 -17.57
C GLY A 623 11.23 -40.87 -17.14
N MET A 624 11.22 -40.29 -15.93
CA MET A 624 10.27 -39.19 -15.62
C MET A 624 10.65 -37.90 -16.35
N LEU A 625 11.94 -37.75 -16.64
CA LEU A 625 12.48 -36.64 -17.41
C LEU A 625 12.76 -37.09 -18.86
N PRO A 626 12.61 -36.18 -19.83
CA PRO A 626 12.76 -36.50 -21.25
C PRO A 626 14.21 -36.75 -21.71
N HIS A 627 15.22 -36.50 -20.88
CA HIS A 627 16.64 -36.70 -21.25
C HIS A 627 17.30 -37.80 -20.42
N GLY A 628 18.42 -38.31 -20.93
CA GLY A 628 19.17 -39.37 -20.26
C GLY A 628 19.71 -38.94 -18.89
N ALA A 629 20.11 -39.91 -18.07
CA ALA A 629 20.67 -39.64 -16.74
C ALA A 629 21.95 -38.77 -16.78
N GLY A 630 22.70 -38.80 -17.89
CA GLY A 630 23.88 -37.94 -18.12
C GLY A 630 23.56 -36.48 -18.48
N ASP A 631 22.30 -36.16 -18.82
CA ASP A 631 21.88 -34.84 -19.29
C ASP A 631 21.32 -33.98 -18.15
N ALA A 632 22.00 -33.98 -17.01
CA ALA A 632 21.54 -33.33 -15.78
C ALA A 632 21.21 -31.84 -15.98
N VAL A 633 21.96 -31.14 -16.83
CA VAL A 633 21.72 -29.72 -17.11
C VAL A 633 20.38 -29.53 -17.81
N GLN A 634 20.10 -30.31 -18.85
CA GLN A 634 18.85 -30.28 -19.60
C GLN A 634 17.67 -30.69 -18.71
N ASN A 635 17.87 -31.72 -17.89
CA ASN A 635 16.91 -32.19 -16.90
C ASN A 635 16.57 -31.11 -15.85
N SER A 636 17.56 -30.32 -15.40
CA SER A 636 17.29 -29.19 -14.49
C SER A 636 16.41 -28.11 -15.15
N ARG A 637 16.52 -27.94 -16.48
CA ARG A 637 15.73 -26.96 -17.24
C ARG A 637 14.27 -27.39 -17.41
N VAL A 638 13.99 -28.69 -17.41
CA VAL A 638 12.62 -29.23 -17.35
C VAL A 638 11.95 -28.75 -16.07
N VAL A 639 12.57 -28.95 -14.91
CA VAL A 639 12.00 -28.48 -13.64
C VAL A 639 11.84 -26.97 -13.64
N LYS A 640 12.88 -26.23 -14.03
CA LYS A 640 12.87 -24.77 -14.04
C LYS A 640 11.69 -24.19 -14.81
N MET A 641 11.47 -24.67 -16.04
CA MET A 641 10.56 -24.01 -16.98
C MET A 641 9.24 -24.75 -17.19
N LEU A 642 9.19 -26.05 -16.91
CA LEU A 642 7.99 -26.88 -17.01
C LEU A 642 7.43 -27.31 -15.65
N SER A 643 7.78 -26.65 -14.54
CA SER A 643 7.18 -27.02 -13.23
C SER A 643 5.67 -26.88 -13.15
N HIS A 644 5.02 -26.12 -14.05
CA HIS A 644 3.55 -26.09 -14.14
C HIS A 644 2.94 -27.47 -14.46
N CYS A 645 3.72 -28.40 -15.05
CA CYS A 645 3.30 -29.78 -15.29
C CYS A 645 3.10 -30.59 -13.99
N VAL A 646 3.76 -30.20 -12.90
CA VAL A 646 3.74 -30.93 -11.62
C VAL A 646 3.22 -30.09 -10.44
N LEU A 647 3.19 -28.76 -10.58
CA LEU A 647 2.67 -27.78 -9.62
C LEU A 647 1.43 -27.08 -10.22
N ARG A 648 0.29 -27.77 -10.18
CA ARG A 648 -0.93 -27.39 -10.90
C ARG A 648 -1.93 -26.60 -10.04
N HIS A 649 -1.77 -26.55 -8.72
CA HIS A 649 -2.74 -25.89 -7.83
C HIS A 649 -2.31 -24.48 -7.42
N SER A 650 -1.02 -24.24 -7.27
CA SER A 650 -0.50 -22.96 -6.78
C SER A 650 -0.57 -21.90 -7.85
N ARG A 651 -1.32 -20.83 -7.61
CA ARG A 651 -1.40 -19.69 -8.53
C ARG A 651 -0.01 -19.17 -8.88
N TYR A 652 0.85 -18.98 -7.88
CA TYR A 652 2.19 -18.46 -8.10
C TYR A 652 3.26 -19.56 -8.04
N LEU A 653 4.18 -19.53 -9.00
CA LEU A 653 5.32 -20.45 -9.10
C LEU A 653 6.61 -19.65 -9.06
N LEU A 654 7.41 -19.79 -7.99
CA LEU A 654 8.71 -19.14 -7.82
C LEU A 654 9.83 -20.17 -7.98
N TYR A 655 10.53 -20.13 -9.12
CA TYR A 655 11.78 -20.87 -9.27
C TYR A 655 12.93 -20.08 -8.64
N MET A 656 13.84 -20.79 -7.97
CA MET A 656 15.11 -20.25 -7.48
C MET A 656 16.24 -21.24 -7.77
N ASP A 657 17.36 -20.74 -8.30
CA ASP A 657 18.58 -21.52 -8.49
C ASP A 657 19.12 -21.97 -7.11
N ALA A 658 19.65 -23.19 -7.02
CA ALA A 658 20.02 -23.80 -5.75
C ALA A 658 21.16 -23.06 -5.04
N LYS A 659 22.01 -22.37 -5.80
CA LYS A 659 23.08 -21.51 -5.27
C LYS A 659 22.57 -20.25 -4.53
N LEU A 660 21.27 -19.94 -4.61
CA LEU A 660 20.65 -18.80 -3.96
C LEU A 660 20.07 -19.19 -2.60
N THR A 661 20.45 -18.45 -1.56
CA THR A 661 19.89 -18.61 -0.21
C THR A 661 19.08 -17.38 0.20
N LEU A 662 17.87 -17.59 0.72
CA LEU A 662 17.07 -16.51 1.30
C LEU A 662 17.46 -16.23 2.74
N THR A 663 17.70 -14.97 3.06
CA THR A 663 17.94 -14.51 4.43
C THR A 663 16.67 -14.05 5.14
N LYS A 664 15.62 -13.72 4.38
CA LYS A 664 14.34 -13.24 4.89
C LYS A 664 13.19 -14.03 4.28
N PRO A 665 12.47 -14.85 5.05
CA PRO A 665 11.40 -15.68 4.50
C PRO A 665 10.25 -14.86 3.90
N ALA A 666 9.94 -13.68 4.45
CA ALA A 666 8.89 -12.82 3.93
C ALA A 666 9.19 -12.25 2.52
N ALA A 667 10.43 -12.33 2.04
CA ALA A 667 10.82 -11.76 0.75
C ALA A 667 10.20 -12.49 -0.45
N VAL A 668 9.89 -13.79 -0.34
CA VAL A 668 9.17 -14.53 -1.41
C VAL A 668 7.77 -13.96 -1.63
N TRP A 669 7.11 -13.56 -0.54
CA TRP A 669 5.79 -12.96 -0.58
C TRP A 669 5.83 -11.51 -1.10
N ALA A 670 6.89 -10.75 -0.78
CA ALA A 670 7.08 -9.42 -1.35
C ALA A 670 7.07 -9.42 -2.90
N ALA A 671 7.71 -10.43 -3.53
CA ALA A 671 7.68 -10.58 -4.99
C ALA A 671 6.27 -10.89 -5.52
N VAL A 672 5.54 -11.79 -4.85
CA VAL A 672 4.13 -12.09 -5.17
C VAL A 672 3.25 -10.85 -5.03
N TYR A 673 3.40 -10.11 -3.95
CA TYR A 673 2.64 -8.89 -3.68
C TYR A 673 2.89 -7.83 -4.74
N ALA A 674 4.14 -7.66 -5.16
CA ALA A 674 4.46 -6.73 -6.22
C ALA A 674 3.87 -7.15 -7.57
N MET A 675 3.86 -8.44 -7.88
CA MET A 675 3.20 -8.96 -9.08
C MET A 675 1.69 -8.66 -9.02
N ALA A 676 1.03 -9.01 -7.92
CA ALA A 676 -0.41 -8.89 -7.75
C ALA A 676 -0.90 -7.44 -7.64
N SER A 677 -0.11 -6.54 -7.04
CA SER A 677 -0.50 -5.14 -6.81
C SER A 677 -0.21 -4.23 -8.01
N TYR A 678 0.30 -4.77 -9.12
CA TYR A 678 0.68 -3.97 -10.26
C TYR A 678 -0.55 -3.51 -11.06
N ALA A 679 -1.09 -2.33 -10.70
CA ALA A 679 -1.94 -1.54 -11.58
C ALA A 679 -1.04 -0.55 -12.36
N PRO A 680 -0.89 -0.66 -13.69
CA PRO A 680 -0.05 0.26 -14.43
C PRO A 680 -0.58 1.70 -14.29
N PRO A 681 0.26 2.67 -13.86
CA PRO A 681 -0.18 4.04 -13.57
C PRO A 681 -0.54 4.90 -14.80
N TRP A 682 -0.78 4.28 -15.96
CA TRP A 682 -1.01 4.95 -17.25
C TRP A 682 -2.21 4.36 -18.03
N VAL A 683 -3.10 3.66 -17.33
CA VAL A 683 -4.42 3.33 -17.88
C VAL A 683 -5.38 4.32 -17.27
N ASP A 684 -5.40 5.53 -17.83
CA ASP A 684 -6.55 6.42 -17.69
C ASP A 684 -7.79 5.63 -18.08
N GLY A 685 -8.85 5.74 -17.28
CA GLY A 685 -10.07 4.94 -17.34
C GLY A 685 -10.89 5.07 -18.63
N SER A 686 -10.29 4.96 -19.80
CA SER A 686 -11.02 4.67 -21.02
C SER A 686 -11.43 3.21 -20.99
N ALA A 687 -12.71 3.01 -20.67
CA ALA A 687 -13.46 1.78 -20.89
C ALA A 687 -13.45 1.30 -22.37
N ALA A 688 -12.70 1.95 -23.26
CA ALA A 688 -12.67 1.69 -24.70
C ALA A 688 -11.83 0.47 -25.12
N LEU A 689 -11.16 -0.22 -24.19
CA LEU A 689 -10.37 -1.43 -24.49
C LEU A 689 -10.76 -2.69 -23.68
N GLY A 690 -11.94 -2.69 -23.05
CA GLY A 690 -12.66 -3.92 -22.66
C GLY A 690 -11.94 -4.97 -21.79
N GLY A 691 -10.79 -4.67 -21.18
CA GLY A 691 -10.04 -5.65 -20.39
C GLY A 691 -9.47 -5.04 -19.12
N PRO A 692 -9.56 -5.73 -17.96
CA PRO A 692 -8.87 -5.32 -16.74
C PRO A 692 -7.37 -5.19 -17.04
N ALA A 693 -6.73 -4.17 -16.46
CA ALA A 693 -5.28 -3.97 -16.63
C ALA A 693 -4.54 -5.26 -16.26
N ALA A 694 -3.89 -5.88 -17.25
CA ALA A 694 -3.35 -7.23 -17.10
C ALA A 694 -2.19 -7.23 -16.09
N VAL A 695 -2.38 -7.96 -14.99
CA VAL A 695 -1.33 -8.32 -14.05
C VAL A 695 -0.18 -8.97 -14.81
N PRO A 696 1.11 -8.64 -14.54
CA PRO A 696 2.22 -9.27 -15.23
C PRO A 696 2.14 -10.79 -15.05
N ALA A 697 2.19 -11.54 -16.15
CA ALA A 697 2.15 -13.01 -16.10
C ALA A 697 3.46 -13.61 -15.55
N TRP A 698 4.56 -12.86 -15.61
CA TRP A 698 5.90 -13.34 -15.25
C TRP A 698 6.80 -12.18 -14.78
N ILE A 699 7.72 -12.45 -13.84
CA ILE A 699 8.75 -11.52 -13.36
C ILE A 699 10.08 -12.27 -13.14
N ALA A 700 11.21 -11.64 -13.48
CA ALA A 700 12.54 -12.12 -13.09
C ALA A 700 13.57 -10.96 -13.02
N PRO A 701 14.77 -11.20 -12.46
CA PRO A 701 15.78 -10.16 -12.34
C PRO A 701 16.43 -9.84 -13.68
N ARG A 702 16.96 -8.63 -13.79
CA ARG A 702 17.90 -8.29 -14.86
C ARG A 702 19.29 -8.82 -14.54
N HIS A 703 20.01 -9.17 -15.59
CA HIS A 703 21.44 -9.42 -15.49
C HIS A 703 22.16 -8.12 -15.05
N ARG A 704 23.00 -8.20 -14.03
CA ARG A 704 23.59 -7.01 -13.36
C ARG A 704 24.60 -6.26 -14.23
N THR A 705 25.44 -6.98 -14.96
CA THR A 705 26.56 -6.37 -15.74
C THR A 705 26.28 -6.35 -17.24
N ARG A 706 25.85 -7.49 -17.79
CA ARG A 706 25.46 -7.64 -19.19
C ARG A 706 24.02 -7.21 -19.39
N THR A 707 23.79 -6.51 -20.49
CA THR A 707 22.55 -5.77 -20.75
C THR A 707 21.84 -6.23 -22.02
N THR A 708 22.47 -7.09 -22.82
CA THR A 708 21.91 -7.65 -24.07
C THR A 708 22.30 -9.11 -24.26
N ALA A 709 21.46 -9.87 -24.98
CA ALA A 709 21.79 -11.24 -25.39
C ALA A 709 23.10 -11.33 -26.19
N ALA A 710 23.43 -10.33 -27.03
CA ALA A 710 24.69 -10.30 -27.76
C ALA A 710 25.92 -10.24 -26.82
N GLN A 711 25.83 -9.47 -25.72
CA GLN A 711 26.88 -9.42 -24.70
C GLN A 711 27.01 -10.75 -23.95
N GLU A 712 25.89 -11.40 -23.64
CA GLU A 712 25.90 -12.75 -23.05
C GLU A 712 26.58 -13.76 -23.99
N ILE A 713 26.18 -13.77 -25.26
CA ILE A 713 26.70 -14.68 -26.28
C ILE A 713 28.22 -14.54 -26.43
N ALA A 714 28.71 -13.31 -26.58
CA ALA A 714 30.15 -13.05 -26.64
C ALA A 714 30.85 -13.54 -25.37
N CYS A 715 30.31 -13.22 -24.19
CA CYS A 715 30.87 -13.64 -22.91
C CYS A 715 30.98 -15.16 -22.80
N ILE A 716 29.88 -15.89 -23.03
CA ILE A 716 29.85 -17.35 -22.84
C ILE A 716 30.72 -18.08 -23.85
N TYR A 717 30.87 -17.55 -25.07
CA TYR A 717 31.80 -18.07 -26.07
C TYR A 717 33.24 -17.86 -25.61
N THR A 718 33.61 -16.64 -25.20
CA THR A 718 34.96 -16.30 -24.74
C THR A 718 35.40 -17.14 -23.53
N ILE A 719 34.49 -17.46 -22.60
CA ILE A 719 34.81 -18.30 -21.43
C ILE A 719 34.66 -19.81 -21.70
N GLY A 720 34.49 -20.23 -22.95
CA GLY A 720 34.41 -21.65 -23.34
C GLY A 720 33.14 -22.37 -22.89
N LYS A 721 32.07 -21.63 -22.56
CA LYS A 721 30.77 -22.18 -22.15
C LYS A 721 29.76 -22.32 -23.29
N ALA A 722 30.16 -21.95 -24.50
CA ALA A 722 29.41 -22.15 -25.74
C ALA A 722 30.37 -22.42 -26.89
N SER A 723 29.93 -23.21 -27.87
CA SER A 723 30.62 -23.37 -29.14
C SER A 723 30.30 -22.21 -30.09
N ALA A 724 30.97 -22.14 -31.24
CA ALA A 724 30.67 -21.15 -32.28
C ALA A 724 29.21 -21.22 -32.79
N GLY A 725 28.52 -22.34 -32.56
CA GLY A 725 27.10 -22.51 -32.89
C GLY A 725 26.18 -21.47 -32.22
N VAL A 726 26.59 -20.87 -31.10
CA VAL A 726 25.80 -19.80 -30.44
C VAL A 726 25.63 -18.56 -31.34
N PHE A 727 26.58 -18.29 -32.23
CA PHE A 727 26.45 -17.20 -33.18
C PHE A 727 25.46 -17.53 -34.29
N ALA A 728 25.25 -18.82 -34.61
CA ALA A 728 24.19 -19.24 -35.53
C ALA A 728 22.80 -18.99 -34.90
N GLN A 729 22.63 -19.27 -33.61
CA GLN A 729 21.42 -18.91 -32.86
C GLN A 729 21.18 -17.40 -32.91
N TRP A 730 22.21 -16.61 -32.61
CA TRP A 730 22.10 -15.15 -32.67
C TRP A 730 21.69 -14.63 -34.05
N ARG A 731 22.35 -15.13 -35.11
CA ARG A 731 22.01 -14.78 -36.49
C ARG A 731 20.58 -15.15 -36.83
N GLU A 732 20.09 -16.31 -36.39
CA GLU A 732 18.71 -16.73 -36.58
C GLU A 732 17.71 -15.80 -35.87
N PHE A 733 18.01 -15.40 -34.64
CA PHE A 733 17.16 -14.45 -33.91
C PHE A 733 17.12 -13.09 -34.62
N VAL A 734 18.29 -12.59 -35.04
CA VAL A 734 18.42 -11.36 -35.82
C VAL A 734 17.67 -11.45 -37.15
N ARG A 735 17.78 -12.57 -37.86
CA ARG A 735 17.07 -12.81 -39.12
C ARG A 735 15.55 -12.78 -38.94
N ARG A 736 15.05 -13.26 -37.80
CA ARG A 736 13.62 -13.22 -37.42
C ARG A 736 13.16 -11.87 -36.89
N GLY A 737 14.01 -10.85 -36.88
CA GLY A 737 13.65 -9.50 -36.45
C GLY A 737 13.89 -9.20 -34.97
N TYR A 738 14.48 -10.14 -34.21
CA TYR A 738 14.84 -9.87 -32.82
C TYR A 738 15.98 -8.85 -32.76
N ARG A 739 15.76 -7.76 -32.02
CA ARG A 739 16.69 -6.65 -31.82
C ARG A 739 16.65 -6.24 -30.33
N PRO A 740 17.41 -6.90 -29.44
CA PRO A 740 17.39 -6.59 -28.02
C PRO A 740 17.83 -5.16 -27.77
N ARG A 741 17.13 -4.50 -26.84
CA ARG A 741 17.51 -3.18 -26.34
C ARG A 741 18.55 -3.33 -25.24
N LYS A 742 19.32 -2.27 -25.00
CA LYS A 742 20.17 -2.19 -23.81
C LYS A 742 19.31 -2.29 -22.55
N GLY A 743 19.68 -3.19 -21.64
CA GLY A 743 19.04 -3.40 -20.34
C GLY A 743 17.92 -4.44 -20.35
N SER A 744 17.86 -5.28 -21.39
CA SER A 744 16.81 -6.30 -21.56
C SER A 744 17.22 -7.70 -21.14
N LEU A 745 18.50 -7.96 -20.89
CA LEU A 745 18.98 -9.31 -20.57
C LEU A 745 18.39 -9.80 -19.25
N ILE A 746 17.53 -10.80 -19.35
CA ILE A 746 16.93 -11.48 -18.21
C ILE A 746 17.95 -12.43 -17.60
N GLU A 747 18.08 -12.37 -16.28
CA GLU A 747 18.83 -13.34 -15.51
C GLU A 747 17.91 -14.48 -15.07
N GLY A 748 18.35 -15.72 -15.28
CA GLY A 748 17.52 -16.90 -15.04
C GLY A 748 17.54 -17.39 -13.60
N GLU A 749 18.28 -16.74 -12.69
CA GLU A 749 18.58 -17.30 -11.37
C GLU A 749 17.35 -17.44 -10.47
N TRP A 750 16.34 -16.61 -10.67
CA TRP A 750 15.02 -16.85 -10.10
C TRP A 750 13.97 -16.25 -11.02
N HIS A 751 12.76 -16.77 -11.02
CA HIS A 751 11.64 -16.14 -11.69
C HIS A 751 10.32 -16.53 -11.03
N LEU A 752 9.41 -15.55 -10.98
CA LEU A 752 8.06 -15.70 -10.48
C LEU A 752 7.08 -15.74 -11.64
N ARG A 753 6.12 -16.67 -11.59
CA ARG A 753 5.08 -16.85 -12.60
C ARG A 753 3.70 -16.84 -11.97
N ASP A 754 2.74 -16.18 -12.60
CA ASP A 754 1.33 -16.48 -12.39
C ASP A 754 0.99 -17.66 -13.29
N GLY A 755 0.93 -18.85 -12.72
CA GLY A 755 0.63 -20.05 -13.47
C GLY A 755 -0.83 -20.18 -13.89
N THR A 756 -1.71 -19.26 -13.48
CA THR A 756 -3.06 -19.13 -14.06
C THR A 756 -3.06 -18.31 -15.35
N ALA A 757 -1.99 -17.55 -15.62
CA ALA A 757 -1.83 -16.79 -16.86
C ALA A 757 -1.30 -17.69 -18.00
N LEU A 758 -2.04 -17.74 -19.11
CA LEU A 758 -1.70 -18.53 -20.31
C LEU A 758 -0.32 -18.13 -20.87
N GLU A 759 0.02 -16.84 -20.81
CA GLU A 759 1.29 -16.31 -21.27
C GLU A 759 2.45 -16.88 -20.47
N ALA A 760 2.31 -17.05 -19.16
CA ALA A 760 3.36 -17.60 -18.30
C ALA A 760 3.64 -19.07 -18.57
N VAL A 761 2.57 -19.84 -18.85
CA VAL A 761 2.66 -21.25 -19.26
C VAL A 761 3.35 -21.36 -20.62
N ARG A 762 2.85 -20.62 -21.62
CA ARG A 762 3.44 -20.57 -22.97
C ARG A 762 4.90 -20.15 -22.97
N LEU A 763 5.28 -19.19 -22.13
CA LEU A 763 6.69 -18.80 -21.98
C LEU A 763 7.55 -19.98 -21.53
N GLY A 764 7.11 -20.72 -20.52
CA GLY A 764 7.81 -21.93 -20.04
C GLY A 764 8.04 -22.95 -21.16
N GLU A 765 6.96 -23.27 -21.88
CA GLU A 765 6.96 -24.25 -22.97
C GLU A 765 7.82 -23.82 -24.16
N ARG A 766 7.57 -22.61 -24.69
CA ARG A 766 8.27 -22.09 -25.88
C ARG A 766 9.74 -21.85 -25.59
N TRP A 767 10.06 -21.46 -24.36
CA TRP A 767 11.45 -21.31 -23.94
C TRP A 767 12.16 -22.66 -23.96
N TYR A 768 11.51 -23.70 -23.43
CA TYR A 768 12.11 -25.03 -23.36
C TYR A 768 12.33 -25.60 -24.76
N GLU A 769 11.34 -25.46 -25.67
CA GLU A 769 11.51 -25.83 -27.08
C GLU A 769 12.71 -25.11 -27.72
N GLU A 770 12.83 -23.80 -27.54
CA GLU A 770 13.93 -23.03 -28.13
C GLU A 770 15.28 -23.40 -27.48
N PHE A 771 15.33 -23.62 -26.16
CA PHE A 771 16.53 -24.12 -25.49
C PHE A 771 16.97 -25.48 -26.06
N MET A 772 16.02 -26.41 -26.24
CA MET A 772 16.28 -27.74 -26.78
C MET A 772 16.78 -27.71 -28.22
N ARG A 773 16.28 -26.76 -29.04
CA ARG A 773 16.76 -26.54 -30.40
C ARG A 773 18.24 -26.19 -30.48
N TRP A 774 18.77 -25.48 -29.48
CA TRP A 774 20.16 -24.98 -29.46
C TRP A 774 21.07 -25.73 -28.48
N ARG A 775 20.61 -26.84 -27.89
CA ARG A 775 21.33 -27.59 -26.84
C ARG A 775 22.73 -28.07 -27.23
N SER A 776 23.00 -28.29 -28.52
CA SER A 776 24.31 -28.68 -29.03
C SER A 776 25.28 -27.49 -29.16
N ALA A 777 24.77 -26.26 -29.21
CA ALA A 777 25.57 -25.05 -29.28
C ALA A 777 26.00 -24.56 -27.89
N HIS A 778 25.09 -24.62 -26.91
CA HIS A 778 25.35 -24.23 -25.52
C HIS A 778 24.29 -24.80 -24.59
N GLN A 779 24.57 -24.73 -23.27
CA GLN A 779 23.63 -25.10 -22.21
C GLN A 779 23.09 -23.90 -21.42
N ARG A 780 23.38 -22.68 -21.90
CA ARG A 780 22.97 -21.41 -21.28
C ARG A 780 21.51 -21.05 -21.55
N ASP A 781 20.81 -20.62 -20.51
CA ASP A 781 19.38 -20.36 -20.53
C ASP A 781 19.01 -18.91 -20.87
N GLN A 782 19.91 -17.97 -20.59
CA GLN A 782 19.71 -16.53 -20.75
C GLN A 782 19.46 -16.12 -22.22
N ILE A 783 20.04 -16.83 -23.19
CA ILE A 783 19.99 -16.41 -24.60
C ILE A 783 18.60 -16.61 -25.20
N SER A 784 17.98 -17.77 -24.97
CA SER A 784 16.65 -18.07 -25.49
C SER A 784 15.54 -17.30 -24.76
N PHE A 785 15.81 -16.84 -23.53
CA PHE A 785 14.80 -16.21 -22.67
C PHE A 785 14.21 -14.96 -23.28
N ASP A 786 15.05 -13.95 -23.52
CA ASP A 786 14.57 -12.68 -24.04
C ASP A 786 13.96 -12.84 -25.44
N TYR A 787 14.49 -13.74 -26.27
CA TYR A 787 13.96 -14.02 -27.60
C TYR A 787 12.54 -14.58 -27.55
N VAL A 788 12.29 -15.56 -26.67
CA VAL A 788 10.97 -16.18 -26.53
C VAL A 788 9.98 -15.18 -25.93
N ALA A 789 10.39 -14.43 -24.90
CA ALA A 789 9.56 -13.37 -24.34
C ALA A 789 9.21 -12.32 -25.41
N TRP A 790 10.18 -11.86 -26.21
CA TRP A 790 9.89 -10.98 -27.34
C TRP A 790 8.91 -11.59 -28.35
N ARG A 791 9.08 -12.87 -28.71
CA ARG A 791 8.21 -13.58 -29.66
C ARG A 791 6.77 -13.73 -29.16
N LEU A 792 6.58 -13.83 -27.85
CA LEU A 792 5.26 -13.88 -27.20
C LEU A 792 4.63 -12.50 -27.02
N GLY A 793 5.26 -11.42 -27.52
CA GLY A 793 4.79 -10.05 -27.32
C GLY A 793 4.93 -9.56 -25.87
N MET A 794 5.72 -10.28 -25.08
CA MET A 794 5.93 -9.99 -23.67
C MET A 794 6.97 -8.88 -23.46
N LEU A 795 7.94 -8.71 -24.38
CA LEU A 795 8.88 -7.58 -24.40
C LEU A 795 8.43 -6.49 -25.40
N PRO A 796 8.65 -5.19 -25.10
CA PRO A 796 8.27 -4.11 -26.00
C PRO A 796 9.04 -4.16 -27.33
N PRO A 797 8.40 -3.95 -28.50
CA PRO A 797 9.08 -3.92 -29.79
C PRO A 797 10.09 -2.75 -29.87
N ALA A 798 11.15 -2.87 -30.68
CA ALA A 798 12.18 -1.82 -30.86
C ALA A 798 11.57 -0.46 -31.26
N ALA A 799 12.20 0.65 -30.85
CA ALA A 799 11.60 1.99 -30.80
C ALA A 799 11.25 2.62 -32.16
N ASN A 800 11.49 1.93 -33.26
CA ASN A 800 11.31 2.47 -34.61
C ASN A 800 9.98 2.05 -35.27
N ALA A 801 9.11 1.30 -34.57
CA ALA A 801 7.74 1.06 -35.02
C ALA A 801 6.83 2.19 -34.52
N SER A 802 6.56 3.16 -35.39
CA SER A 802 5.64 4.30 -35.18
C SER A 802 4.15 3.90 -35.18
N CYS A 803 3.78 2.71 -34.69
CA CYS A 803 2.40 2.23 -34.78
C CYS A 803 1.92 1.56 -33.48
N ASN A 804 0.82 2.11 -32.95
CA ASN A 804 -0.03 1.65 -31.84
C ASN A 804 0.64 1.35 -30.49
N THR A 805 0.52 2.32 -29.58
CA THR A 805 0.94 2.31 -28.17
C THR A 805 0.22 1.27 -27.29
N THR A 806 -0.75 0.55 -27.82
CA THR A 806 -1.69 -0.28 -27.04
C THR A 806 -1.19 -1.69 -26.69
N LYS A 807 -0.25 -2.29 -27.47
CA LYS A 807 0.24 -3.67 -27.21
C LYS A 807 1.50 -3.76 -26.36
N ARG A 808 1.92 -2.68 -25.69
CA ARG A 808 3.28 -2.59 -25.07
C ARG A 808 3.46 -3.25 -23.69
N ARG A 809 2.50 -3.98 -23.14
CA ARG A 809 2.38 -4.05 -21.67
C ARG A 809 2.13 -5.45 -21.11
N VAL A 810 3.18 -6.29 -21.03
CA VAL A 810 3.12 -7.56 -20.25
C VAL A 810 4.37 -7.80 -19.40
N TYR A 811 5.52 -7.16 -19.68
CA TYR A 811 6.72 -7.26 -18.83
C TYR A 811 7.06 -5.93 -18.18
N GLN A 812 7.31 -6.00 -16.88
CA GLN A 812 8.16 -5.04 -16.22
C GLN A 812 9.34 -5.77 -15.60
N PHE A 813 10.53 -5.27 -15.90
CA PHE A 813 11.72 -5.61 -15.15
C PHE A 813 11.57 -4.99 -13.77
N ALA A 814 11.56 -5.82 -12.74
CA ALA A 814 11.26 -5.40 -11.38
C ALA A 814 12.46 -4.67 -10.77
N ASP A 815 12.69 -3.41 -11.13
CA ASP A 815 13.76 -2.62 -10.51
C ASP A 815 13.45 -2.23 -9.06
N ASP A 816 12.17 -2.24 -8.61
CA ASP A 816 11.79 -1.90 -7.21
C ASP A 816 11.18 -3.08 -6.43
N ALA A 817 10.35 -3.87 -7.09
CA ALA A 817 9.66 -5.02 -6.52
C ALA A 817 10.58 -6.22 -6.22
N ALA A 818 11.53 -6.50 -7.13
CA ALA A 818 12.52 -7.55 -6.94
C ALA A 818 13.61 -7.12 -5.96
N VAL A 819 13.69 -5.86 -5.58
CA VAL A 819 14.77 -5.35 -4.75
C VAL A 819 14.78 -6.02 -3.40
N GLU A 820 13.61 -6.22 -2.76
CA GLU A 820 13.61 -6.88 -1.46
C GLU A 820 13.96 -8.37 -1.57
N LEU A 821 13.47 -9.06 -2.62
CA LEU A 821 13.89 -10.43 -2.89
C LEU A 821 15.40 -10.48 -3.13
N VAL A 822 15.92 -9.72 -4.10
CA VAL A 822 17.34 -9.64 -4.46
C VAL A 822 18.22 -9.21 -3.27
N ARG A 823 17.79 -8.27 -2.43
CA ARG A 823 18.50 -7.86 -1.20
C ARG A 823 18.52 -8.97 -0.16
N SER A 824 17.50 -9.82 -0.15
CA SER A 824 17.44 -10.97 0.75
C SER A 824 18.23 -12.18 0.24
N LEU A 825 18.58 -12.23 -1.04
CA LEU A 825 19.36 -13.31 -1.63
C LEU A 825 20.84 -13.17 -1.27
N LYS A 826 21.41 -14.25 -0.73
CA LYS A 826 22.85 -14.44 -0.62
C LYS A 826 23.31 -15.50 -1.61
N TRP A 827 24.46 -15.26 -2.20
CA TRP A 827 25.17 -16.25 -2.99
C TRP A 827 25.95 -17.18 -2.07
N SER A 828 25.68 -18.47 -2.18
CA SER A 828 26.49 -19.50 -1.53
C SER A 828 27.78 -19.69 -2.34
N HIS A 829 28.77 -18.83 -2.15
CA HIS A 829 30.08 -19.00 -2.78
C HIS A 829 30.88 -20.08 -2.03
N HIS A 830 31.09 -21.23 -2.66
CA HIS A 830 32.22 -22.08 -2.34
C HIS A 830 33.13 -22.18 -3.55
N LEU A 831 34.31 -21.54 -3.44
CA LEU A 831 35.47 -21.87 -4.26
C LEU A 831 36.00 -23.20 -3.75
N SER A 832 35.65 -24.30 -4.38
CA SER A 832 36.42 -25.53 -4.24
C SER A 832 37.77 -25.29 -4.92
N GLY A 833 38.74 -24.81 -4.14
CA GLY A 833 40.14 -24.84 -4.55
C GLY A 833 40.55 -26.30 -4.70
N SER A 834 40.64 -26.79 -5.93
CA SER A 834 41.41 -27.99 -6.24
C SER A 834 42.88 -27.68 -5.95
N GLY A 835 43.48 -28.49 -5.09
CA GLY A 835 44.68 -28.18 -4.32
C GLY A 835 45.90 -27.66 -5.09
N VAL A 836 46.49 -26.60 -4.56
CA VAL A 836 47.94 -26.49 -4.32
C VAL A 836 48.10 -25.82 -2.96
N GLY A 837 48.84 -26.45 -2.06
CA GLY A 837 48.92 -26.06 -0.65
C GLY A 837 49.37 -24.62 -0.43
N SER A 838 48.62 -23.89 0.41
CA SER A 838 49.11 -22.68 1.07
C SER A 838 48.45 -22.55 2.44
N ARG A 839 49.29 -22.34 3.46
CA ARG A 839 48.97 -22.27 4.90
C ARG A 839 48.04 -21.08 5.22
N PRO A 840 47.28 -21.14 6.33
CA PRO A 840 46.31 -20.09 6.68
C PRO A 840 47.01 -18.81 7.13
N PHE A 841 46.73 -17.70 6.46
CA PHE A 841 47.10 -16.36 6.90
C PHE A 841 46.03 -15.83 7.86
N GLN A 842 46.39 -15.65 9.14
CA GLN A 842 45.62 -14.82 10.07
C GLN A 842 45.79 -13.35 9.68
N VAL A 843 44.68 -12.61 9.54
CA VAL A 843 44.70 -11.16 9.32
C VAL A 843 44.30 -10.47 10.62
N GLN A 844 45.29 -9.92 11.32
CA GLN A 844 45.10 -8.83 12.27
C GLN A 844 44.83 -7.53 11.51
N SER A 845 43.93 -6.73 12.05
CA SER A 845 43.47 -5.46 11.51
C SER A 845 44.47 -4.33 11.74
N HIS A 846 44.96 -3.67 10.68
CA HIS A 846 45.27 -2.23 10.69
C HIS A 846 45.41 -1.62 9.28
N PRO A 847 45.27 -0.28 9.14
CA PRO A 847 44.83 0.35 7.89
C PRO A 847 45.95 1.06 7.12
N ARG A 848 45.87 0.96 5.78
CA ARG A 848 46.34 1.86 4.69
C ARG A 848 47.19 1.15 3.62
N ALA A 849 46.68 1.27 2.40
CA ALA A 849 47.31 1.29 1.07
C ALA A 849 48.47 0.32 0.76
N HIS A 850 48.22 -0.62 -0.18
CA HIS A 850 48.88 -0.64 -1.49
C HIS A 850 48.17 -1.67 -2.41
N ARG A 851 47.83 -1.25 -3.64
CA ARG A 851 47.26 -2.11 -4.68
C ARG A 851 48.36 -3.01 -5.27
N ARG A 852 48.13 -4.33 -5.29
CA ARG A 852 48.74 -5.27 -6.25
C ARG A 852 47.63 -5.91 -7.11
N PRO A 853 47.87 -6.23 -8.39
CA PRO A 853 46.87 -6.79 -9.28
C PRO A 853 46.83 -8.32 -9.18
N GLY A 854 45.63 -8.89 -9.02
CA GLY A 854 45.38 -10.33 -9.05
C GLY A 854 44.10 -10.63 -9.81
N TYR A 855 44.24 -11.45 -10.87
CA TYR A 855 43.23 -12.07 -11.76
C TYR A 855 42.30 -11.15 -12.59
N PRO A 856 42.24 -11.34 -13.93
CA PRO A 856 41.35 -10.58 -14.78
C PRO A 856 39.91 -11.10 -14.68
N HIS A 857 38.99 -10.24 -14.23
CA HIS A 857 37.58 -10.36 -14.59
C HIS A 857 37.46 -10.13 -16.12
N ALA A 858 37.66 -11.18 -16.92
CA ALA A 858 37.81 -11.13 -18.37
C ALA A 858 36.59 -10.61 -19.17
N CYS A 859 35.52 -10.15 -18.52
CA CYS A 859 34.29 -9.73 -19.21
C CYS A 859 33.71 -8.38 -18.75
N THR A 860 34.39 -7.60 -17.90
CA THR A 860 33.85 -6.32 -17.39
C THR A 860 34.25 -5.08 -18.19
N THR A 861 35.15 -5.17 -19.17
CA THR A 861 35.61 -4.01 -19.95
C THR A 861 35.77 -4.34 -21.44
N LEU A 862 34.66 -4.27 -22.18
CA LEU A 862 34.69 -3.99 -23.62
C LEU A 862 34.44 -2.48 -23.77
N ASP A 863 35.52 -1.72 -23.90
CA ASP A 863 35.54 -0.26 -23.98
C ASP A 863 35.02 0.24 -25.35
N ARG A 864 34.41 1.44 -25.35
CA ARG A 864 33.54 2.03 -26.37
C ARG A 864 34.23 2.55 -27.64
N ARG A 865 35.46 2.15 -27.96
CA ARG A 865 36.26 2.81 -29.02
C ARG A 865 36.76 1.95 -30.19
N HIS A 866 36.12 0.82 -30.49
CA HIS A 866 36.36 0.14 -31.78
C HIS A 866 35.06 -0.32 -32.47
N PRO A 867 34.77 0.13 -33.70
CA PRO A 867 33.67 -0.42 -34.48
C PRO A 867 34.02 -1.85 -34.93
N PHE A 868 33.16 -2.80 -34.54
CA PHE A 868 33.11 -4.16 -35.10
C PHE A 868 32.86 -4.10 -36.61
N ARG A 869 33.93 -4.07 -37.42
CA ARG A 869 33.82 -4.20 -38.89
C ARG A 869 34.79 -5.20 -39.53
N SER A 870 35.67 -5.89 -38.80
CA SER A 870 36.72 -6.73 -39.43
C SER A 870 36.73 -8.24 -39.11
N VAL A 871 35.71 -8.79 -38.43
CA VAL A 871 35.68 -10.24 -38.12
C VAL A 871 34.71 -11.03 -39.02
N LEU A 872 34.05 -10.38 -39.99
CA LEU A 872 33.09 -11.03 -40.90
C LEU A 872 33.53 -11.04 -42.38
N SER A 873 34.79 -10.73 -42.71
CA SER A 873 35.29 -10.73 -44.10
C SER A 873 36.43 -11.73 -44.37
N LYS A 874 36.66 -12.73 -43.51
CA LYS A 874 37.77 -13.70 -43.68
C LYS A 874 37.37 -15.17 -43.84
N GLU A 875 36.12 -15.47 -44.19
CA GLU A 875 35.67 -16.83 -44.54
C GLU A 875 35.03 -16.97 -45.94
N GLN A 876 35.25 -15.99 -46.82
CA GLN A 876 34.88 -16.11 -48.23
C GLN A 876 36.07 -15.73 -49.11
N HIS A 877 37.00 -16.66 -49.28
CA HIS A 877 37.81 -16.89 -50.50
C HIS A 877 38.94 -17.87 -50.15
N GLY A 878 38.96 -19.05 -50.77
CA GLY A 878 40.09 -19.96 -50.68
C GLY A 878 39.76 -21.44 -50.82
N ALA A 879 39.17 -21.84 -51.94
CA ALA A 879 39.25 -23.22 -52.42
C ALA A 879 39.95 -23.22 -53.78
N ARG A 880 40.97 -24.08 -53.90
CA ARG A 880 41.74 -24.48 -55.11
C ARG A 880 42.83 -23.47 -55.55
N ARG A 881 44.08 -23.84 -55.84
CA ARG A 881 44.79 -25.13 -55.99
C ARG A 881 46.31 -24.83 -56.02
N PHE A 882 47.10 -25.83 -55.59
CA PHE A 882 48.46 -26.24 -56.03
C PHE A 882 49.65 -25.27 -56.17
N ALA A 883 50.75 -25.77 -55.59
CA ALA A 883 52.13 -25.83 -56.09
C ALA A 883 53.05 -24.61 -55.94
N ALA A 884 54.12 -24.86 -55.19
CA ALA A 884 55.53 -24.56 -55.44
C ALA A 884 55.97 -23.11 -55.68
N GLY A 885 57.05 -22.73 -54.98
CA GLY A 885 57.98 -21.71 -55.47
C GLY A 885 58.25 -20.55 -54.53
N SER A 886 59.27 -20.74 -53.69
CA SER A 886 60.41 -19.83 -53.49
C SER A 886 60.28 -18.30 -53.63
N LEU A 887 60.95 -17.66 -52.67
CA LEU A 887 61.76 -16.44 -52.75
C LEU A 887 61.13 -15.06 -52.46
N LEU A 888 61.74 -14.47 -51.42
CA LEU A 888 62.19 -13.07 -51.28
C LEU A 888 61.15 -11.96 -51.03
N GLN A 889 61.15 -11.54 -49.76
CA GLN A 889 61.13 -10.14 -49.31
C GLN A 889 62.13 -9.24 -50.08
N PRO A 890 62.14 -7.88 -49.92
CA PRO A 890 61.37 -7.04 -48.99
C PRO A 890 60.83 -5.70 -49.58
N ALA A 891 60.21 -4.93 -48.66
CA ALA A 891 60.21 -3.46 -48.55
C ALA A 891 59.03 -2.69 -49.14
N ALA A 892 58.03 -2.40 -48.29
CA ALA A 892 57.76 -1.08 -47.70
C ALA A 892 56.63 -1.20 -46.68
#